data_AF-D4AM23-F1
#
_entry.id   AF-D4AM23-F1
#
_cell.length_a   1.000
_cell.length_b   1.000
_cell.length_c   1.000
_cell.angle_alpha   90.00
_cell.angle_beta   90.00
_cell.angle_gamma   90.00
#
_symmetry.space_group_name_H-M   'P 1'
#
loop_
_entity.id
_entity.type
_entity.pdbx_description
1 polymer ?
#
loop_
_entity_poly.entity_id
_entity_poly.type
_entity_poly.pdbx_seq_one_letter_code
_entity_poly.pdbx_strand_id
1 'polypeptide(L)'
;MGKRKQEEICTRQQLRSPWWQYLCSTRGSTPSTVDTDLGDLSYTLFARRMHHSMRIAACVTSVPHAISWLESSLEEIGEIKSISSTIPPVVMMFTGQGAFYKSIGTQLYRDMPFYRTEVHQLDCLVQRLGFPSVEPYLSGSSQHEETNPSAIITQLSILVTEIALGRLWNLLGVHSSAVIGHSLGEYAAFVMAGVLSTVDAIFLVGIRASLIESKCSPSTHVMLSVRASIKTIEETCSGMAYELSCINGPQDVVISGHIDHIEGINKRLQQENIKTVVLDIPYAFHTSQMDPILDEFEEKARHVTFKPPQLPVISPLLGECVFDGKTIGAQYVRRASREPVKFVDALDAARDLGVADTNAVWLEVGPHPICNTLVRNWSPGTAVFASIRRKEDNWTTMGATIAALYRLGVRISPNEWFKPFEKTHQMLLLPSYRWNEKNYWIPYVGTWTLDKAYPKIQSPQGKERPLNLSSTFQTSSIQNILLDKVYTEEAKAEVETLSDLKHPSLFPSVEGHNMNGFGVATSSIWADMALTVGEYIYKRLVPDHDGEVAMNIVDMEVLHAQVVSTDKSTPHLIRVRAECQLADPTTTTVTWHHVEANDTGADAPFASCTVLYEDPKTWQREWSHVTHLVQSRIDELDRLAATGEGGANRLSRNMAYKLFRNVVDYSETYRGMQSVVMQDFEAVADVSLGDASRITKGGIWHSPPHCIDSIFHVGGLVLNGSDASNTRDFFYVTPGWGSCRMLRRFRAGDKFRSYVRMSPMASECGGKDENNASKNMFAGDVYVLQDGEVVAMLRTMKFRRVPRTLMDRFFSLSAGTSGAPTHAGKTITTTAMVKPESAVTQASKGDSSVAKPFASGAQPMKEITIAAPAAEAAPVVSKSSPSDPVSEGIVCSCMKLISRETGLTTDQLQDDATFVELGVDSLMSLVLSEKLRDELSLDIKSSLFLECSDIKALKEWLLEYY
;
A
#
# COMPACT_ATOMS: atom_id res chain seq x y z
N MET A 1 -0.08 17.61 -21.50
CA MET A 1 0.23 19.04 -21.16
C MET A 1 -1.01 19.96 -21.07
N GLY A 2 -2.00 19.87 -21.96
CA GLY A 2 -3.14 20.80 -22.02
C GLY A 2 -3.90 21.05 -20.71
N LYS A 3 -4.41 19.99 -20.05
CA LYS A 3 -5.15 20.09 -18.77
C LYS A 3 -4.40 20.89 -17.70
N ARG A 4 -3.12 20.58 -17.47
CA ARG A 4 -2.26 21.28 -16.48
C ARG A 4 -2.22 22.79 -16.73
N LYS A 5 -2.08 23.22 -17.99
CA LYS A 5 -2.08 24.65 -18.36
C LYS A 5 -3.45 25.31 -18.17
N GLN A 6 -4.55 24.58 -18.31
CA GLN A 6 -5.91 25.08 -18.06
C GLN A 6 -6.24 25.19 -16.56
N GLU A 7 -5.82 24.20 -15.75
CA GLU A 7 -5.95 24.24 -14.30
C GLU A 7 -5.06 25.33 -13.68
N GLU A 8 -3.85 25.52 -14.22
CA GLU A 8 -2.98 26.65 -13.88
C GLU A 8 -3.63 28.00 -14.19
N ILE A 9 -4.27 28.17 -15.35
CA ILE A 9 -5.05 29.38 -15.69
C ILE A 9 -6.21 29.57 -14.71
N CYS A 10 -6.94 28.50 -14.38
CA CYS A 10 -8.03 28.53 -13.39
C CYS A 10 -7.53 29.00 -12.02
N THR A 11 -6.41 28.43 -11.55
CA THR A 11 -5.79 28.78 -10.25
C THR A 11 -5.23 30.20 -10.27
N ARG A 12 -4.60 30.63 -11.38
CA ARG A 12 -4.17 32.04 -11.60
C ARG A 12 -5.35 33.00 -11.56
N GLN A 13 -6.47 32.65 -12.18
CA GLN A 13 -7.71 33.44 -12.13
C GLN A 13 -8.37 33.40 -10.75
N GLN A 14 -8.22 32.31 -9.99
CA GLN A 14 -8.75 32.17 -8.64
C GLN A 14 -7.91 32.91 -7.58
N LEU A 15 -6.59 33.07 -7.76
CA LEU A 15 -5.77 33.93 -6.90
C LEU A 15 -5.83 35.41 -7.32
N ARG A 16 -5.95 35.72 -8.61
CA ARG A 16 -6.21 37.09 -9.11
C ARG A 16 -7.69 37.51 -9.10
N SER A 17 -8.56 36.67 -8.52
CA SER A 17 -10.01 36.89 -8.43
C SER A 17 -10.35 38.01 -7.43
N PRO A 18 -11.61 38.48 -7.37
CA PRO A 18 -12.14 39.29 -6.28
C PRO A 18 -11.79 38.86 -4.83
N TRP A 19 -11.18 37.71 -4.56
CA TRP A 19 -10.49 37.42 -3.29
C TRP A 19 -9.39 38.43 -2.95
N TRP A 20 -8.49 38.68 -3.92
CA TRP A 20 -7.44 39.68 -3.83
C TRP A 20 -8.05 41.07 -3.66
N GLN A 21 -9.06 41.39 -4.47
CA GLN A 21 -9.73 42.68 -4.40
C GLN A 21 -10.54 42.85 -3.10
N TYR A 22 -11.11 41.80 -2.52
CA TYR A 22 -11.78 41.83 -1.21
C TYR A 22 -10.78 42.18 -0.11
N LEU A 23 -9.66 41.45 -0.01
CA LEU A 23 -8.59 41.71 0.96
C LEU A 23 -7.84 43.04 0.71
N CYS A 24 -7.84 43.58 -0.51
CA CYS A 24 -7.21 44.87 -0.82
C CYS A 24 -8.16 46.08 -0.81
N SER A 25 -9.47 45.90 -1.00
CA SER A 25 -10.47 46.99 -0.97
C SER A 25 -10.67 47.58 0.42
N THR A 26 -10.45 46.78 1.46
CA THR A 26 -10.33 47.23 2.86
C THR A 26 -9.20 48.25 3.08
N ARG A 27 -8.27 48.39 2.12
CA ARG A 27 -7.14 49.34 2.17
C ARG A 27 -7.48 50.74 1.59
N GLY A 28 -8.65 50.91 0.96
CA GLY A 28 -8.94 52.03 0.05
C GLY A 28 -9.97 53.07 0.51
N SER A 29 -10.66 52.88 1.64
CA SER A 29 -11.74 53.77 2.10
C SER A 29 -11.72 54.02 3.61
N THR A 30 -12.19 55.21 4.00
CA THR A 30 -12.16 55.83 5.33
C THR A 30 -12.85 55.01 6.45
N PRO A 31 -12.58 55.30 7.74
CA PRO A 31 -12.64 54.30 8.82
C PRO A 31 -14.06 53.89 9.23
N SER A 32 -14.59 52.90 8.53
CA SER A 32 -15.64 51.99 8.99
C SER A 32 -15.31 50.58 8.49
N THR A 33 -14.12 50.10 8.88
CA THR A 33 -13.59 48.79 8.52
C THR A 33 -14.44 47.68 9.12
N VAL A 34 -15.06 46.86 8.27
CA VAL A 34 -15.35 45.47 8.65
C VAL A 34 -14.01 44.76 8.61
N ASP A 35 -13.33 44.76 9.76
CA ASP A 35 -12.08 44.04 9.94
C ASP A 35 -12.38 42.55 9.70
N THR A 36 -11.79 41.97 8.66
CA THR A 36 -12.14 40.61 8.24
C THR A 36 -11.48 39.64 9.20
N ASP A 37 -12.27 39.06 10.10
CA ASP A 37 -11.77 38.08 11.05
C ASP A 37 -11.15 36.88 10.31
N LEU A 38 -9.90 36.56 10.66
CA LEU A 38 -9.15 35.48 10.03
C LEU A 38 -9.71 34.10 10.40
N GLY A 39 -10.34 33.96 11.56
CA GLY A 39 -11.06 32.76 11.97
C GLY A 39 -12.26 32.52 11.05
N ASP A 40 -13.13 33.52 10.88
CA ASP A 40 -14.29 33.47 9.97
C ASP A 40 -13.88 33.14 8.52
N LEU A 41 -12.82 33.80 8.03
CA LEU A 41 -12.28 33.57 6.70
C LEU A 41 -11.72 32.15 6.55
N SER A 42 -10.91 31.69 7.51
CA SER A 42 -10.30 30.36 7.51
C SER A 42 -11.35 29.25 7.63
N TYR A 43 -12.32 29.41 8.53
CA TYR A 43 -13.46 28.52 8.71
C TYR A 43 -14.31 28.41 7.44
N THR A 44 -14.65 29.54 6.82
CA THR A 44 -15.43 29.55 5.58
C THR A 44 -14.66 28.92 4.41
N LEU A 45 -13.36 29.17 4.30
CA LEU A 45 -12.51 28.61 3.26
C LEU A 45 -12.23 27.12 3.42
N PHE A 46 -11.92 26.67 4.63
CA PHE A 46 -11.39 25.32 4.87
C PHE A 46 -12.47 24.33 5.34
N ALA A 47 -13.46 24.74 6.12
CA ALA A 47 -14.53 23.83 6.59
C ALA A 47 -15.84 23.91 5.78
N ARG A 48 -16.13 25.04 5.11
CA ARG A 48 -17.43 25.28 4.48
C ARG A 48 -17.41 25.41 2.95
N ARG A 49 -16.27 25.09 2.31
CA ARG A 49 -16.13 25.05 0.83
C ARG A 49 -15.61 23.71 0.33
N MET A 50 -15.93 23.39 -0.92
CA MET A 50 -15.38 22.24 -1.63
C MET A 50 -13.87 22.39 -1.82
N HIS A 51 -13.13 21.31 -1.62
CA HIS A 51 -11.68 21.26 -1.83
C HIS A 51 -11.38 20.69 -3.21
N HIS A 52 -10.43 21.30 -3.92
CA HIS A 52 -9.98 20.86 -5.24
C HIS A 52 -8.62 20.13 -5.16
N SER A 53 -8.16 19.61 -6.29
CA SER A 53 -6.91 18.85 -6.43
C SER A 53 -5.66 19.75 -6.45
N MET A 54 -5.74 20.93 -7.06
CA MET A 54 -4.74 21.99 -6.85
C MET A 54 -5.04 22.73 -5.55
N ARG A 55 -4.08 22.72 -4.62
CA ARG A 55 -4.25 23.25 -3.26
C ARG A 55 -3.14 24.22 -2.90
N ILE A 56 -3.54 25.35 -2.32
CA ILE A 56 -2.67 26.19 -1.49
C ILE A 56 -3.27 26.29 -0.09
N ALA A 57 -2.40 26.48 0.89
CA ALA A 57 -2.76 26.78 2.27
C ALA A 57 -1.53 27.38 2.97
N ALA A 58 -1.78 28.20 3.99
CA ALA A 58 -0.77 28.71 4.91
C ALA A 58 -1.38 28.98 6.28
N CYS A 59 -0.53 29.02 7.31
CA CYS A 59 -0.89 29.53 8.62
C CYS A 59 -0.45 31.00 8.68
N VAL A 60 -1.39 31.90 8.95
CA VAL A 60 -1.19 33.35 8.91
C VAL A 60 -1.77 33.99 10.18
N THR A 61 -1.12 35.05 10.64
CA THR A 61 -1.38 35.68 11.94
C THR A 61 -2.02 37.07 11.84
N SER A 62 -2.09 37.64 10.64
CA SER A 62 -2.71 38.94 10.39
C SER A 62 -3.13 39.06 8.92
N VAL A 63 -4.11 39.92 8.62
CA VAL A 63 -4.55 40.19 7.24
C VAL A 63 -3.39 40.68 6.34
N PRO A 64 -2.49 41.59 6.78
CA PRO A 64 -1.30 41.94 6.01
C PRO A 64 -0.36 40.75 5.71
N HIS A 65 -0.19 39.81 6.64
CA HIS A 65 0.60 38.59 6.43
C HIS A 65 -0.08 37.68 5.39
N ALA A 66 -1.41 37.53 5.46
CA ALA A 66 -2.19 36.79 4.46
C ALA A 66 -2.07 37.39 3.06
N ILE A 67 -2.13 38.73 2.94
CA ILE A 67 -1.96 39.46 1.68
C ILE A 67 -0.56 39.22 1.11
N SER A 68 0.49 39.42 1.90
CA SER A 68 1.88 39.26 1.44
C SER A 68 2.18 37.80 1.02
N TRP A 69 1.64 36.81 1.71
CA TRP A 69 1.76 35.41 1.31
C TRP A 69 1.00 35.08 0.02
N LEU A 70 -0.15 35.71 -0.22
CA LEU A 70 -0.87 35.58 -1.50
C LEU A 70 -0.12 36.24 -2.65
N GLU A 71 0.56 37.36 -2.42
CA GLU A 71 1.43 38.02 -3.42
C GLU A 71 2.57 37.11 -3.86
N SER A 72 3.31 36.49 -2.91
CA SER A 72 4.40 35.57 -3.28
C SER A 72 3.87 34.29 -3.94
N SER A 73 2.76 33.73 -3.44
CA SER A 73 2.14 32.52 -4.01
C SER A 73 1.61 32.72 -5.44
N LEU A 74 1.37 33.96 -5.87
CA LEU A 74 0.98 34.30 -7.25
C LEU A 74 2.15 34.18 -8.25
N GLU A 75 3.39 34.30 -7.79
CA GLU A 75 4.59 34.17 -8.62
C GLU A 75 4.92 32.69 -8.86
N GLU A 76 4.89 31.88 -7.79
CA GLU A 76 5.18 30.43 -7.78
C GLU A 76 4.06 29.55 -8.37
N ILE A 77 2.93 30.14 -8.74
CA ILE A 77 1.67 29.43 -9.03
C ILE A 77 1.75 28.41 -10.18
N GLY A 78 2.70 28.56 -11.12
CA GLY A 78 2.95 27.62 -12.22
C GLY A 78 3.64 26.32 -11.79
N GLU A 79 4.23 26.32 -10.59
CA GLU A 79 4.93 25.18 -10.01
C GLU A 79 4.00 24.28 -9.18
N ILE A 80 2.83 24.80 -8.79
CA ILE A 80 1.80 24.05 -8.06
C ILE A 80 1.37 22.83 -8.89
N LYS A 81 1.59 21.64 -8.33
CA LYS A 81 1.12 20.37 -8.87
C LYS A 81 -0.27 20.05 -8.30
N SER A 82 -1.08 19.31 -9.04
CA SER A 82 -2.21 18.60 -8.47
C SER A 82 -1.70 17.63 -7.41
N ILE A 83 -2.43 17.47 -6.29
CA ILE A 83 -2.23 16.34 -5.38
C ILE A 83 -2.38 15.01 -6.14
N SER A 84 -1.70 13.96 -5.65
CA SER A 84 -1.89 12.59 -6.13
C SER A 84 -3.27 12.05 -5.73
N SER A 85 -3.74 11.03 -6.45
CA SER A 85 -4.87 10.20 -6.03
C SER A 85 -4.51 9.24 -4.89
N THR A 86 -3.25 8.83 -4.80
CA THR A 86 -2.69 8.11 -3.64
C THR A 86 -2.44 9.06 -2.48
N ILE A 87 -2.89 8.66 -1.29
CA ILE A 87 -2.62 9.39 -0.04
C ILE A 87 -1.20 9.01 0.41
N PRO A 88 -0.31 9.97 0.73
CA PRO A 88 1.02 9.64 1.22
C PRO A 88 0.94 8.96 2.60
N PRO A 89 1.76 7.93 2.87
CA PRO A 89 1.82 7.29 4.19
C PRO A 89 2.34 8.28 5.24
N VAL A 90 1.77 8.25 6.45
CA VAL A 90 2.19 9.13 7.56
C VAL A 90 2.88 8.29 8.64
N VAL A 91 4.13 8.58 8.93
CA VAL A 91 4.88 7.96 10.04
C VAL A 91 4.84 8.90 11.24
N MET A 92 4.27 8.45 12.36
CA MET A 92 4.30 9.23 13.61
C MET A 92 5.58 8.93 14.39
N MET A 93 6.32 9.98 14.73
CA MET A 93 7.55 9.91 15.51
C MET A 93 7.31 10.42 16.93
N PHE A 94 7.63 9.64 17.94
CA PHE A 94 7.46 10.00 19.35
C PHE A 94 8.80 10.38 19.97
N THR A 95 8.81 11.42 20.79
CA THR A 95 10.03 12.15 21.16
C THR A 95 10.70 11.58 22.41
N GLY A 96 12.04 11.66 22.46
CA GLY A 96 12.81 11.24 23.62
C GLY A 96 12.75 12.18 24.84
N GLN A 97 13.25 11.70 25.96
CA GLN A 97 13.13 12.34 27.28
C GLN A 97 13.65 13.80 27.37
N GLY A 98 14.60 14.21 26.53
CA GLY A 98 15.15 15.58 26.52
C GLY A 98 14.15 16.68 26.10
N ALA A 99 12.95 16.32 25.66
CA ALA A 99 11.95 17.27 25.19
C ALA A 99 11.16 17.98 26.30
N PHE A 100 11.21 17.52 27.55
CA PHE A 100 10.43 18.11 28.66
C PHE A 100 10.69 19.62 28.89
N TYR A 101 9.64 20.33 29.31
CA TYR A 101 9.67 21.67 29.91
C TYR A 101 8.41 21.85 30.77
N LYS A 102 8.30 22.91 31.58
CA LYS A 102 7.04 23.22 32.29
C LYS A 102 6.01 23.83 31.33
N SER A 103 4.73 23.53 31.52
CA SER A 103 3.60 24.07 30.72
C SER A 103 3.61 23.57 29.27
N ILE A 104 3.75 22.25 29.09
CA ILE A 104 3.68 21.61 27.77
C ILE A 104 2.23 21.60 27.27
N GLY A 105 2.02 22.06 26.03
CA GLY A 105 0.71 22.00 25.39
C GLY A 105 -0.38 22.85 26.06
N THR A 106 -0.04 23.79 26.96
CA THR A 106 -1.01 24.52 27.79
C THR A 106 -2.08 25.27 26.99
N GLN A 107 -1.74 25.77 25.80
CA GLN A 107 -2.73 26.42 24.92
C GLN A 107 -3.72 25.40 24.37
N LEU A 108 -3.27 24.20 23.97
CA LEU A 108 -4.16 23.11 23.57
C LEU A 108 -4.99 22.60 24.76
N TYR A 109 -4.41 22.51 25.96
CA TYR A 109 -5.16 22.15 27.17
C TYR A 109 -6.27 23.18 27.48
N ARG A 110 -6.01 24.48 27.31
CA ARG A 110 -7.01 25.54 27.48
C ARG A 110 -8.08 25.50 26.38
N ASP A 111 -7.66 25.42 25.13
CA ASP A 111 -8.48 25.78 23.97
C ASP A 111 -9.07 24.58 23.21
N MET A 112 -8.48 23.39 23.28
CA MET A 112 -8.90 22.18 22.57
C MET A 112 -9.55 21.19 23.55
N PRO A 113 -10.90 21.11 23.64
CA PRO A 113 -11.59 20.30 24.65
C PRO A 113 -11.27 18.80 24.59
N PHE A 114 -11.00 18.26 23.40
CA PHE A 114 -10.60 16.87 23.23
C PHE A 114 -9.24 16.60 23.89
N TYR A 115 -8.22 17.40 23.56
CA TYR A 115 -6.88 17.28 24.16
C TYR A 115 -6.92 17.42 25.68
N ARG A 116 -7.68 18.39 26.21
CA ARG A 116 -7.91 18.53 27.66
C ARG A 116 -8.51 17.28 28.29
N THR A 117 -9.53 16.71 27.64
CA THR A 117 -10.21 15.51 28.12
C THR A 117 -9.28 14.30 28.13
N GLU A 118 -8.48 14.12 27.08
CA GLU A 118 -7.45 13.07 27.00
C GLU A 118 -6.41 13.22 28.12
N VAL A 119 -5.83 14.43 28.29
CA VAL A 119 -4.86 14.70 29.36
C VAL A 119 -5.46 14.41 30.74
N HIS A 120 -6.67 14.87 31.02
CA HIS A 120 -7.33 14.66 32.32
C HIS A 120 -7.65 13.17 32.59
N GLN A 121 -8.09 12.43 31.57
CA GLN A 121 -8.34 11.00 31.69
C GLN A 121 -7.04 10.21 31.93
N LEU A 122 -5.96 10.55 31.22
CA LEU A 122 -4.65 9.94 31.40
C LEU A 122 -4.06 10.28 32.77
N ASP A 123 -4.20 11.52 33.25
CA ASP A 123 -3.77 11.91 34.60
C ASP A 123 -4.56 11.18 35.71
N CYS A 124 -5.86 10.98 35.51
CA CYS A 124 -6.66 10.13 36.41
C CYS A 124 -6.13 8.68 36.47
N LEU A 125 -5.54 8.16 35.39
CA LEU A 125 -4.87 6.85 35.41
C LEU A 125 -3.52 6.89 36.12
N VAL A 126 -2.70 7.93 35.87
CA VAL A 126 -1.44 8.21 36.59
C VAL A 126 -1.68 8.19 38.11
N GLN A 127 -2.65 8.95 38.59
CA GLN A 127 -3.00 9.02 40.01
C GLN A 127 -3.55 7.70 40.56
N ARG A 128 -4.39 6.98 39.80
CA ARG A 128 -4.94 5.67 40.23
C ARG A 128 -3.88 4.57 40.34
N LEU A 129 -2.79 4.68 39.59
CA LEU A 129 -1.62 3.79 39.68
C LEU A 129 -0.66 4.19 40.81
N GLY A 130 -0.97 5.24 41.58
CA GLY A 130 -0.20 5.69 42.74
C GLY A 130 0.91 6.70 42.44
N PHE A 131 1.00 7.20 41.20
CA PHE A 131 1.98 8.21 40.81
C PHE A 131 1.45 9.65 41.03
N PRO A 132 2.33 10.65 41.22
CA PRO A 132 1.92 12.05 41.32
C PRO A 132 1.27 12.56 40.03
N SER A 133 0.27 13.44 40.17
CA SER A 133 -0.40 14.09 39.03
C SER A 133 0.57 14.92 38.19
N VAL A 134 0.52 14.74 36.87
CA VAL A 134 1.26 15.51 35.85
C VAL A 134 0.43 16.65 35.27
N GLU A 135 -0.90 16.62 35.41
CA GLU A 135 -1.82 17.65 34.87
C GLU A 135 -1.42 19.11 35.22
N PRO A 136 -0.91 19.45 36.43
CA PRO A 136 -0.44 20.81 36.73
C PRO A 136 0.73 21.29 35.85
N TYR A 137 1.57 20.37 35.37
CA TYR A 137 2.70 20.65 34.47
C TYR A 137 2.28 20.80 32.99
N LEU A 138 1.05 20.40 32.65
CA LEU A 138 0.48 20.50 31.30
C LEU A 138 -0.55 21.64 31.19
N SER A 139 -1.38 21.82 32.22
CA SER A 139 -2.36 22.91 32.32
C SER A 139 -1.74 24.27 32.65
N GLY A 140 -0.47 24.30 33.08
CA GLY A 140 0.23 25.51 33.52
C GLY A 140 -0.20 26.01 34.91
N SER A 141 -0.93 25.21 35.68
CA SER A 141 -1.39 25.56 37.04
C SER A 141 -0.42 25.18 38.16
N SER A 142 0.71 24.53 37.85
CA SER A 142 1.71 24.14 38.84
C SER A 142 2.26 25.35 39.62
N GLN A 143 2.07 25.33 40.95
CA GLN A 143 2.65 26.33 41.86
C GLN A 143 4.06 25.95 42.36
N HIS A 144 4.60 24.81 41.92
CA HIS A 144 5.95 24.39 42.29
C HIS A 144 6.99 25.16 41.44
N GLU A 145 7.73 26.06 42.08
CA GLU A 145 8.86 26.75 41.44
C GLU A 145 10.00 25.80 41.06
N GLU A 146 10.08 24.61 41.68
CA GLU A 146 11.07 23.53 41.47
C GLU A 146 11.67 23.51 40.06
N THR A 147 12.92 23.94 39.93
CA THR A 147 13.59 24.07 38.62
C THR A 147 13.74 22.72 37.92
N ASN A 148 13.95 21.65 38.68
CA ASN A 148 14.13 20.28 38.21
C ASN A 148 13.06 19.37 38.82
N PRO A 149 11.96 19.05 38.10
CA PRO A 149 10.98 18.08 38.58
C PRO A 149 11.55 16.65 38.59
N SER A 150 10.90 15.76 39.34
CA SER A 150 11.29 14.35 39.44
C SER A 150 11.27 13.63 38.08
N ALA A 151 11.98 12.49 37.99
CA ALA A 151 11.97 11.65 36.79
C ALA A 151 10.57 11.08 36.52
N ILE A 152 9.79 10.74 37.56
CA ILE A 152 8.40 10.28 37.44
C ILE A 152 7.55 11.36 36.77
N ILE A 153 7.56 12.59 37.29
CA ILE A 153 6.85 13.73 36.68
C ILE A 153 7.30 13.96 35.24
N THR A 154 8.61 13.98 35.00
CA THR A 154 9.21 14.28 33.70
C THR A 154 8.79 13.26 32.64
N GLN A 155 8.98 11.95 32.92
CA GLN A 155 8.70 10.90 31.93
C GLN A 155 7.20 10.72 31.69
N LEU A 156 6.36 10.77 32.73
CA LEU A 156 4.91 10.67 32.58
C LEU A 156 4.29 11.90 31.90
N SER A 157 4.82 13.11 32.13
CA SER A 157 4.34 14.31 31.41
C SER A 157 4.58 14.24 29.91
N ILE A 158 5.72 13.66 29.49
CA ILE A 158 6.01 13.39 28.06
C ILE A 158 5.02 12.37 27.53
N LEU A 159 4.93 11.18 28.15
CA LEU A 159 4.04 10.10 27.71
C LEU A 159 2.58 10.55 27.56
N VAL A 160 2.05 11.28 28.55
CA VAL A 160 0.66 11.79 28.54
C VAL A 160 0.47 12.82 27.42
N THR A 161 1.43 13.72 27.21
CA THR A 161 1.41 14.67 26.08
C THR A 161 1.38 13.92 24.74
N GLU A 162 2.24 12.93 24.57
CA GLU A 162 2.44 12.20 23.32
C GLU A 162 1.22 11.39 22.92
N ILE A 163 0.61 10.66 23.86
CA ILE A 163 -0.62 9.91 23.64
C ILE A 163 -1.78 10.88 23.32
N ALA A 164 -1.92 11.98 24.05
CA ALA A 164 -2.98 12.96 23.82
C ALA A 164 -2.83 13.69 22.47
N LEU A 165 -1.60 14.02 22.05
CA LEU A 165 -1.32 14.60 20.73
C LEU A 165 -1.55 13.59 19.60
N GLY A 166 -1.12 12.33 19.75
CA GLY A 166 -1.32 11.28 18.75
C GLY A 166 -2.81 11.01 18.51
N ARG A 167 -3.60 10.94 19.59
CA ARG A 167 -5.07 10.84 19.51
C ARG A 167 -5.72 12.07 18.89
N LEU A 168 -5.22 13.27 19.18
CA LEU A 168 -5.69 14.52 18.55
C LEU A 168 -5.42 14.54 17.04
N TRP A 169 -4.27 14.05 16.58
CA TRP A 169 -3.98 13.93 15.15
C TRP A 169 -4.90 12.92 14.45
N ASN A 170 -5.16 11.76 15.08
CA ASN A 170 -6.15 10.81 14.60
C ASN A 170 -7.55 11.42 14.49
N LEU A 171 -8.00 12.20 15.47
CA LEU A 171 -9.29 12.93 15.41
C LEU A 171 -9.34 13.90 14.21
N LEU A 172 -8.21 14.55 13.91
CA LEU A 172 -8.06 15.47 12.79
C LEU A 172 -7.86 14.80 11.44
N GLY A 173 -7.99 13.47 11.35
CA GLY A 173 -7.90 12.67 10.11
C GLY A 173 -6.48 12.24 9.74
N VAL A 174 -5.47 12.63 10.52
CA VAL A 174 -4.07 12.28 10.27
C VAL A 174 -3.77 10.96 10.95
N HIS A 175 -3.99 9.87 10.22
CA HIS A 175 -3.77 8.50 10.68
C HIS A 175 -2.35 8.03 10.36
N SER A 176 -1.69 7.42 11.35
CA SER A 176 -0.38 6.77 11.18
C SER A 176 -0.49 5.49 10.35
N SER A 177 0.40 5.32 9.38
CA SER A 177 0.66 4.05 8.67
C SER A 177 1.80 3.25 9.30
N ALA A 178 2.66 3.89 10.09
CA ALA A 178 3.69 3.27 10.94
C ALA A 178 4.04 4.23 12.10
N VAL A 179 4.73 3.72 13.11
CA VAL A 179 5.20 4.51 14.27
C VAL A 179 6.67 4.24 14.57
N ILE A 180 7.37 5.25 15.10
CA ILE A 180 8.73 5.15 15.64
C ILE A 180 8.80 5.96 16.94
N GLY A 181 9.50 5.49 17.96
CA GLY A 181 9.73 6.25 19.18
C GLY A 181 11.22 6.40 19.47
N HIS A 182 11.69 7.59 19.86
CA HIS A 182 13.07 7.77 20.31
C HIS A 182 13.16 7.52 21.81
N SER A 183 13.79 6.42 22.24
CA SER A 183 13.97 6.10 23.66
C SER A 183 12.61 6.05 24.39
N LEU A 184 12.36 6.95 25.36
CA LEU A 184 11.09 7.08 26.06
C LEU A 184 9.86 7.18 25.13
N GLY A 185 9.99 7.77 23.94
CA GLY A 185 8.90 7.86 22.97
C GLY A 185 8.37 6.51 22.48
N GLU A 186 9.15 5.42 22.62
CA GLU A 186 8.70 4.07 22.24
C GLU A 186 7.43 3.65 23.00
N TYR A 187 7.25 4.07 24.26
CA TYR A 187 6.04 3.74 25.02
C TYR A 187 4.78 4.41 24.45
N ALA A 188 4.90 5.64 23.91
CA ALA A 188 3.80 6.28 23.20
C ALA A 188 3.57 5.64 21.82
N ALA A 189 4.64 5.27 21.11
CA ALA A 189 4.56 4.51 19.85
C ALA A 189 3.82 3.18 20.05
N PHE A 190 4.14 2.41 21.10
CA PHE A 190 3.46 1.16 21.44
C PHE A 190 1.97 1.36 21.76
N VAL A 191 1.59 2.45 22.42
CA VAL A 191 0.16 2.77 22.63
C VAL A 191 -0.54 3.07 21.29
N MET A 192 0.13 3.82 20.40
CA MET A 192 -0.46 4.24 19.13
C MET A 192 -0.50 3.11 18.08
N ALA A 193 0.40 2.12 18.18
CA ALA A 193 0.31 0.84 17.46
C ALA A 193 -0.59 -0.21 18.15
N GLY A 194 -1.16 0.08 19.33
CA GLY A 194 -2.04 -0.85 20.06
C GLY A 194 -1.33 -1.98 20.81
N VAL A 195 0.01 -2.00 20.82
CA VAL A 195 0.86 -2.96 21.57
C VAL A 195 0.68 -2.83 23.08
N LEU A 196 0.52 -1.60 23.59
CA LEU A 196 0.25 -1.32 25.00
C LEU A 196 -1.09 -0.62 25.18
N SER A 197 -1.80 -0.93 26.27
CA SER A 197 -2.86 -0.02 26.73
C SER A 197 -2.25 1.24 27.34
N THR A 198 -3.03 2.32 27.44
CA THR A 198 -2.56 3.54 28.11
C THR A 198 -2.27 3.31 29.60
N VAL A 199 -3.01 2.41 30.25
CA VAL A 199 -2.78 2.06 31.66
C VAL A 199 -1.43 1.37 31.80
N ASP A 200 -1.14 0.41 30.92
CA ASP A 200 0.10 -0.36 30.91
C ASP A 200 1.32 0.52 30.61
N ALA A 201 1.23 1.41 29.60
CA ALA A 201 2.31 2.33 29.29
C ALA A 201 2.60 3.31 30.42
N ILE A 202 1.56 3.86 31.08
CA ILE A 202 1.71 4.71 32.27
C ILE A 202 2.35 3.91 33.42
N PHE A 203 1.92 2.66 33.64
CA PHE A 203 2.48 1.80 34.68
C PHE A 203 3.97 1.50 34.42
N LEU A 204 4.34 1.09 33.21
CA LEU A 204 5.74 0.81 32.86
C LEU A 204 6.62 2.05 33.02
N VAL A 205 6.23 3.19 32.44
CA VAL A 205 7.03 4.42 32.52
C VAL A 205 7.11 4.94 33.96
N GLY A 206 6.01 4.88 34.71
CA GLY A 206 5.98 5.27 36.12
C GLY A 206 6.88 4.40 36.99
N ILE A 207 6.78 3.07 36.89
CA ILE A 207 7.64 2.12 37.62
C ILE A 207 9.11 2.30 37.21
N ARG A 208 9.40 2.41 35.91
CA ARG A 208 10.76 2.67 35.42
C ARG A 208 11.36 3.92 36.06
N ALA A 209 10.60 5.02 36.08
CA ALA A 209 11.03 6.28 36.69
C ALA A 209 11.21 6.17 38.22
N SER A 210 10.31 5.48 38.94
CA SER A 210 10.44 5.22 40.38
C SER A 210 11.68 4.36 40.72
N LEU A 211 11.99 3.37 39.88
CA LEU A 211 13.20 2.55 40.04
C LEU A 211 14.47 3.36 39.79
N ILE A 212 14.46 4.25 38.79
CA ILE A 212 15.57 5.18 38.53
C ILE A 212 15.81 6.09 39.75
N GLU A 213 14.76 6.73 40.29
CA GLU A 213 14.89 7.62 41.46
C GLU A 213 15.35 6.91 42.73
N SER A 214 15.06 5.62 42.89
CA SER A 214 15.39 4.86 44.11
C SER A 214 16.71 4.07 44.04
N LYS A 215 17.20 3.72 42.84
CA LYS A 215 18.39 2.86 42.66
C LYS A 215 19.53 3.50 41.87
N CYS A 216 19.28 4.56 41.10
CA CYS A 216 20.32 5.25 40.33
C CYS A 216 20.73 6.55 41.04
N SER A 217 22.03 6.82 41.14
CA SER A 217 22.53 8.09 41.69
C SER A 217 22.53 9.18 40.62
N PRO A 218 21.74 10.27 40.76
CA PRO A 218 21.69 11.35 39.77
C PRO A 218 23.04 12.06 39.63
N SER A 219 23.28 12.63 38.44
CA SER A 219 24.48 13.43 38.11
C SER A 219 25.83 12.72 38.26
N THR A 220 25.86 11.40 38.41
CA THR A 220 27.10 10.59 38.39
C THR A 220 27.57 10.25 36.97
N HIS A 221 26.62 10.17 36.04
CA HIS A 221 26.84 9.89 34.63
C HIS A 221 26.22 11.00 33.78
N VAL A 222 26.76 11.20 32.58
CA VAL A 222 26.33 12.25 31.66
C VAL A 222 26.31 11.72 30.23
N MET A 223 25.42 12.28 29.39
CA MET A 223 25.32 11.97 27.96
C MET A 223 25.86 13.16 27.14
N LEU A 224 26.64 12.86 26.11
CA LEU A 224 27.29 13.82 25.22
C LEU A 224 26.91 13.52 23.77
N SER A 225 26.16 14.42 23.13
CA SER A 225 25.96 14.38 21.68
C SER A 225 27.24 14.84 20.99
N VAL A 226 27.69 14.07 19.99
CA VAL A 226 28.94 14.26 19.25
C VAL A 226 28.62 14.28 17.75
N ARG A 227 29.08 15.31 17.05
CA ARG A 227 28.93 15.47 15.60
C ARG A 227 30.05 14.76 14.84
N ALA A 228 30.11 13.44 14.98
CA ALA A 228 31.09 12.57 14.33
C ALA A 228 30.54 11.14 14.16
N SER A 229 31.18 10.35 13.31
CA SER A 229 30.91 8.92 13.19
C SER A 229 31.47 8.12 14.37
N ILE A 230 30.92 6.93 14.63
CA ILE A 230 31.40 6.00 15.68
C ILE A 230 32.91 5.75 15.52
N LYS A 231 33.35 5.42 14.30
CA LYS A 231 34.77 5.22 13.97
C LYS A 231 35.65 6.42 14.34
N THR A 232 35.20 7.65 14.05
CA THR A 232 35.94 8.87 14.38
C THR A 232 36.07 9.06 15.90
N ILE A 233 35.03 8.68 16.66
CA ILE A 233 35.05 8.73 18.13
C ILE A 233 36.00 7.67 18.68
N GLU A 234 35.94 6.43 18.17
CA GLU A 234 36.86 5.34 18.53
C GLU A 234 38.33 5.69 18.25
N GLU A 235 38.63 6.27 17.08
CA GLU A 235 39.98 6.71 16.71
C GLU A 235 40.46 7.88 17.58
N THR A 236 39.60 8.88 17.85
CA THR A 236 39.97 10.10 18.59
C THR A 236 40.09 9.88 20.10
N CYS A 237 39.26 8.99 20.65
CA CYS A 237 39.11 8.71 22.08
C CYS A 237 39.61 7.29 22.44
N SER A 238 40.47 6.71 21.60
CA SER A 238 41.07 5.38 21.83
C SER A 238 41.67 5.25 23.23
N GLY A 239 41.24 4.22 23.96
CA GLY A 239 41.65 3.97 25.36
C GLY A 239 40.89 4.76 26.43
N MET A 240 39.93 5.61 26.06
CA MET A 240 39.00 6.27 27.01
C MET A 240 37.73 5.43 27.19
N ALA A 241 37.18 5.41 28.41
CA ALA A 241 35.97 4.62 28.72
C ALA A 241 34.69 5.41 28.44
N TYR A 242 33.84 4.91 27.54
CA TYR A 242 32.49 5.39 27.27
C TYR A 242 31.60 4.25 26.77
N GLU A 243 30.29 4.46 26.81
CA GLU A 243 29.27 3.62 26.18
C GLU A 243 28.59 4.39 25.03
N LEU A 244 28.17 3.68 23.98
CA LEU A 244 27.27 4.22 22.97
C LEU A 244 25.84 4.20 23.53
N SER A 245 25.11 5.32 23.45
CA SER A 245 23.73 5.40 23.95
C SER A 245 22.71 5.69 22.86
N CYS A 246 23.06 6.50 21.86
CA CYS A 246 22.22 6.71 20.68
C CYS A 246 23.08 6.80 19.40
N ILE A 247 22.63 6.17 18.32
CA ILE A 247 23.15 6.32 16.97
C ILE A 247 22.03 7.01 16.17
N ASN A 248 22.04 8.34 16.18
CA ASN A 248 20.97 9.15 15.60
C ASN A 248 21.13 9.38 14.08
N GLY A 249 22.36 9.22 13.58
CA GLY A 249 22.72 9.39 12.17
C GLY A 249 24.21 9.07 11.95
N PRO A 250 24.69 8.98 10.70
CA PRO A 250 26.07 8.56 10.40
C PRO A 250 27.16 9.50 10.94
N GLN A 251 26.78 10.72 11.34
CA GLN A 251 27.62 11.76 11.94
C GLN A 251 26.92 12.43 13.15
N ASP A 252 26.00 11.71 13.82
CA ASP A 252 25.24 12.18 14.99
C ASP A 252 25.10 11.02 15.98
N VAL A 253 26.03 10.96 16.94
CA VAL A 253 26.14 9.89 17.93
C VAL A 253 26.05 10.49 19.33
N VAL A 254 25.41 9.80 20.27
CA VAL A 254 25.41 10.16 21.69
C VAL A 254 26.21 9.09 22.45
N ILE A 255 27.31 9.52 23.06
CA ILE A 255 28.12 8.71 23.97
C ILE A 255 27.86 9.11 25.41
N SER A 256 28.01 8.18 26.33
CA SER A 256 27.70 8.41 27.74
C SER A 256 28.59 7.60 28.67
N GLY A 257 28.63 7.98 29.95
CA GLY A 257 29.47 7.33 30.96
C GLY A 257 29.62 8.18 32.21
N HIS A 258 30.51 7.77 33.11
CA HIS A 258 30.83 8.53 34.32
C HIS A 258 31.31 9.95 33.96
N ILE A 259 30.91 10.95 34.75
CA ILE A 259 31.13 12.36 34.45
C ILE A 259 32.60 12.69 34.14
N ASP A 260 33.55 12.20 34.93
CA ASP A 260 34.98 12.43 34.73
C ASP A 260 35.51 11.91 33.39
N HIS A 261 35.02 10.75 32.95
CA HIS A 261 35.44 10.14 31.69
C HIS A 261 34.90 10.93 30.49
N ILE A 262 33.62 11.29 30.53
CA ILE A 262 32.97 12.04 29.45
C ILE A 262 33.47 13.49 29.39
N GLU A 263 33.84 14.10 30.52
CA GLU A 263 34.55 15.39 30.52
C GLU A 263 35.92 15.30 29.83
N GLY A 264 36.70 14.24 30.09
CA GLY A 264 37.97 14.00 29.43
C GLY A 264 37.81 13.82 27.92
N ILE A 265 36.83 13.01 27.50
CA ILE A 265 36.46 12.79 26.10
C ILE A 265 35.98 14.10 25.44
N ASN A 266 35.12 14.87 26.10
CA ASN A 266 34.63 16.15 25.59
C ASN A 266 35.78 17.13 25.31
N LYS A 267 36.73 17.26 26.24
CA LYS A 267 37.94 18.08 26.07
C LYS A 267 38.80 17.57 24.89
N ARG A 268 38.94 16.25 24.72
CA ARG A 268 39.68 15.62 23.61
C ARG A 268 39.01 15.87 22.26
N LEU A 269 37.70 15.69 22.15
CA LEU A 269 36.92 15.93 20.92
C LEU A 269 36.96 17.42 20.51
N GLN A 270 36.87 18.33 21.49
CA GLN A 270 36.98 19.77 21.26
C GLN A 270 38.36 20.20 20.75
N GLN A 271 39.45 19.55 21.19
CA GLN A 271 40.80 19.78 20.66
C GLN A 271 40.92 19.42 19.16
N GLU A 272 40.21 18.38 18.72
CA GLU A 272 40.11 17.97 17.31
C GLU A 272 39.03 18.76 16.53
N ASN A 273 38.47 19.83 17.12
CA ASN A 273 37.39 20.66 16.55
C ASN A 273 36.07 19.93 16.27
N ILE A 274 35.85 18.75 16.88
CA ILE A 274 34.59 18.02 16.78
C ILE A 274 33.56 18.70 17.68
N LYS A 275 32.39 19.03 17.11
CA LYS A 275 31.31 19.70 17.87
C LYS A 275 30.63 18.72 18.82
N THR A 276 30.49 19.14 20.07
CA THR A 276 29.87 18.37 21.14
C THR A 276 28.81 19.18 21.89
N VAL A 277 27.80 18.51 22.44
CA VAL A 277 26.75 19.10 23.28
C VAL A 277 26.46 18.17 24.45
N VAL A 278 26.66 18.65 25.68
CA VAL A 278 26.26 17.94 26.90
C VAL A 278 24.74 17.98 27.02
N LEU A 279 24.11 16.84 27.26
CA LEU A 279 22.65 16.76 27.44
C LEU A 279 22.29 17.07 28.90
N ASP A 280 21.42 18.04 29.11
CA ASP A 280 20.95 18.49 30.42
C ASP A 280 19.86 17.55 30.97
N ILE A 281 20.30 16.40 31.49
CA ILE A 281 19.46 15.34 32.07
C ILE A 281 20.18 14.69 33.26
N PRO A 282 19.46 14.34 34.35
CA PRO A 282 20.08 13.86 35.60
C PRO A 282 20.63 12.42 35.55
N TYR A 283 20.35 11.67 34.49
CA TYR A 283 20.78 10.28 34.31
C TYR A 283 21.20 10.03 32.85
N ALA A 284 22.16 9.13 32.66
CA ALA A 284 22.57 8.62 31.37
C ALA A 284 21.79 7.34 31.03
N PHE A 285 20.76 7.48 30.19
CA PHE A 285 19.98 6.35 29.68
C PHE A 285 20.81 5.54 28.67
N HIS A 286 20.48 4.25 28.52
CA HIS A 286 21.20 3.36 27.61
C HIS A 286 22.68 3.23 27.98
N THR A 287 22.93 3.04 29.28
CA THR A 287 24.24 2.83 29.91
C THR A 287 24.13 1.90 31.10
N SER A 288 25.28 1.48 31.64
CA SER A 288 25.41 0.74 32.89
C SER A 288 24.78 1.43 34.11
N GLN A 289 24.52 2.74 34.07
CA GLN A 289 23.79 3.42 35.15
C GLN A 289 22.37 2.86 35.31
N MET A 290 21.79 2.24 34.27
CA MET A 290 20.47 1.61 34.31
C MET A 290 20.50 0.17 34.83
N ASP A 291 21.67 -0.49 34.93
CA ASP A 291 21.78 -1.89 35.38
C ASP A 291 21.04 -2.19 36.71
N PRO A 292 21.08 -1.33 37.76
CA PRO A 292 20.40 -1.58 39.03
C PRO A 292 18.87 -1.70 38.95
N ILE A 293 18.24 -1.17 37.89
CA ILE A 293 16.77 -1.18 37.75
C ILE A 293 16.24 -2.35 36.93
N LEU A 294 17.08 -2.99 36.10
CA LEU A 294 16.61 -3.80 34.98
C LEU A 294 15.83 -5.05 35.42
N ASP A 295 16.32 -5.79 36.42
CA ASP A 295 15.71 -7.06 36.84
C ASP A 295 14.32 -6.84 37.46
N GLU A 296 14.18 -5.83 38.31
CA GLU A 296 12.88 -5.48 38.91
C GLU A 296 11.95 -4.83 37.89
N PHE A 297 12.47 -4.02 36.97
CA PHE A 297 11.67 -3.43 35.90
C PHE A 297 11.09 -4.51 34.97
N GLU A 298 11.91 -5.49 34.58
CA GLU A 298 11.47 -6.65 33.81
C GLU A 298 10.45 -7.50 34.59
N GLU A 299 10.66 -7.72 35.89
CA GLU A 299 9.71 -8.43 36.75
C GLU A 299 8.33 -7.74 36.76
N LYS A 300 8.28 -6.42 36.93
CA LYS A 300 7.01 -5.68 36.85
C LYS A 300 6.43 -5.70 35.44
N ALA A 301 7.27 -5.62 34.40
CA ALA A 301 6.83 -5.67 33.01
C ALA A 301 6.27 -7.05 32.60
N ARG A 302 6.66 -8.16 33.23
CA ARG A 302 6.06 -9.49 33.00
C ARG A 302 4.58 -9.58 33.41
N HIS A 303 4.06 -8.61 34.17
CA HIS A 303 2.64 -8.50 34.52
C HIS A 303 1.83 -7.59 33.59
N VAL A 304 2.47 -6.97 32.60
CA VAL A 304 1.82 -6.13 31.58
C VAL A 304 1.46 -6.97 30.36
N THR A 305 0.27 -6.69 29.79
CA THR A 305 -0.16 -7.30 28.54
C THR A 305 0.38 -6.51 27.35
N PHE A 306 1.40 -7.05 26.69
CA PHE A 306 1.83 -6.61 25.37
C PHE A 306 0.99 -7.33 24.30
N LYS A 307 0.56 -6.62 23.27
CA LYS A 307 -0.27 -7.13 22.17
C LYS A 307 0.46 -7.06 20.83
N PRO A 308 0.05 -7.84 19.82
CA PRO A 308 0.49 -7.63 18.45
C PRO A 308 0.25 -6.17 17.98
N PRO A 309 1.22 -5.55 17.29
CA PRO A 309 1.08 -4.21 16.73
C PRO A 309 0.06 -4.21 15.60
N GLN A 310 -0.90 -3.29 15.68
CA GLN A 310 -1.90 -3.04 14.63
C GLN A 310 -1.33 -2.17 13.49
N LEU A 311 -0.17 -1.53 13.74
CA LEU A 311 0.58 -0.71 12.79
C LEU A 311 2.08 -1.03 12.96
N PRO A 312 2.88 -1.11 11.89
CA PRO A 312 4.31 -1.39 11.97
C PRO A 312 5.04 -0.48 12.96
N VAL A 313 5.79 -1.10 13.88
CA VAL A 313 6.61 -0.39 14.87
C VAL A 313 8.06 -0.43 14.42
N ILE A 314 8.57 0.70 13.96
CA ILE A 314 9.97 0.88 13.60
C ILE A 314 10.77 0.96 14.92
N SER A 315 11.61 -0.04 15.20
CA SER A 315 12.29 -0.24 16.49
C SER A 315 13.74 0.25 16.45
N PRO A 316 14.11 1.32 17.20
CA PRO A 316 15.52 1.70 17.33
C PRO A 316 16.36 0.75 18.18
N LEU A 317 15.76 -0.04 19.08
CA LEU A 317 16.50 -1.07 19.81
C LEU A 317 17.04 -2.14 18.84
N LEU A 318 16.19 -2.58 17.91
CA LEU A 318 16.48 -3.70 17.04
C LEU A 318 17.11 -3.24 15.72
N GLY A 319 16.75 -2.06 15.22
CA GLY A 319 17.14 -1.56 13.90
C GLY A 319 16.30 -2.19 12.79
N GLU A 320 15.02 -2.49 13.07
CA GLU A 320 14.11 -3.18 12.16
C GLU A 320 12.66 -2.71 12.34
N CYS A 321 11.75 -3.14 11.44
CA CYS A 321 10.32 -2.93 11.61
C CYS A 321 9.65 -4.16 12.20
N VAL A 322 8.98 -4.00 13.34
CA VAL A 322 8.27 -5.05 14.05
C VAL A 322 6.81 -5.07 13.61
N PHE A 323 6.33 -6.25 13.22
CA PHE A 323 4.95 -6.51 12.80
C PHE A 323 4.24 -7.56 13.68
N ASP A 324 4.95 -8.16 14.62
CA ASP A 324 4.53 -9.34 15.39
C ASP A 324 4.26 -9.02 16.87
N GLY A 325 3.58 -9.94 17.57
CA GLY A 325 3.24 -9.81 19.00
C GLY A 325 4.20 -10.45 20.00
N LYS A 326 5.31 -11.05 19.56
CA LYS A 326 6.29 -11.73 20.41
C LYS A 326 7.53 -10.87 20.71
N THR A 327 7.88 -9.97 19.80
CA THR A 327 9.14 -9.21 19.79
C THR A 327 9.14 -8.09 20.82
N ILE A 328 8.00 -7.39 20.99
CA ILE A 328 7.86 -6.32 21.99
C ILE A 328 7.21 -6.89 23.26
N GLY A 329 8.00 -7.06 24.32
CA GLY A 329 7.55 -7.59 25.61
C GLY A 329 8.41 -7.11 26.79
N ALA A 330 8.27 -7.77 27.94
CA ALA A 330 9.02 -7.43 29.17
C ALA A 330 10.55 -7.39 28.95
N GLN A 331 11.10 -8.38 28.25
CA GLN A 331 12.51 -8.42 27.91
C GLN A 331 12.90 -7.31 26.91
N TYR A 332 12.03 -6.95 25.97
CA TYR A 332 12.26 -5.81 25.07
C TYR A 332 12.39 -4.52 25.87
N VAL A 333 11.44 -4.18 26.75
CA VAL A 333 11.49 -2.90 27.49
C VAL A 333 12.66 -2.83 28.48
N ARG A 334 13.09 -3.98 29.01
CA ARG A 334 14.35 -4.11 29.77
C ARG A 334 15.56 -3.78 28.88
N ARG A 335 15.68 -4.41 27.71
CA ARG A 335 16.76 -4.17 26.73
C ARG A 335 16.75 -2.71 26.24
N ALA A 336 15.61 -2.17 25.83
CA ALA A 336 15.41 -0.78 25.40
C ALA A 336 15.67 0.27 26.50
N SER A 337 15.81 -0.15 27.77
CA SER A 337 16.25 0.75 28.85
C SER A 337 17.77 0.76 29.04
N ARG A 338 18.51 -0.16 28.41
CA ARG A 338 19.94 -0.42 28.65
C ARG A 338 20.83 -0.39 27.41
N GLU A 339 20.34 -0.94 26.29
CA GLU A 339 21.03 -1.03 25.01
C GLU A 339 20.88 0.25 24.18
N PRO A 340 21.77 0.53 23.21
CA PRO A 340 21.78 1.79 22.47
C PRO A 340 20.56 1.97 21.55
N VAL A 341 20.08 3.21 21.42
CA VAL A 341 19.03 3.59 20.46
C VAL A 341 19.65 3.76 19.07
N LYS A 342 19.48 2.77 18.20
CA LYS A 342 19.96 2.76 16.81
C LYS A 342 18.92 3.40 15.87
N PHE A 343 18.68 4.69 16.07
CA PHE A 343 17.61 5.40 15.36
C PHE A 343 17.83 5.44 13.85
N VAL A 344 19.07 5.61 13.38
CA VAL A 344 19.36 5.61 11.94
C VAL A 344 19.12 4.25 11.28
N ASP A 345 19.61 3.16 11.90
CA ASP A 345 19.40 1.79 11.43
C ASP A 345 17.89 1.48 11.30
N ALA A 346 17.09 1.96 12.25
CA ALA A 346 15.63 1.86 12.22
C ALA A 346 14.99 2.63 11.04
N LEU A 347 15.46 3.84 10.75
CA LEU A 347 14.99 4.60 9.57
C LEU A 347 15.38 3.89 8.27
N ASP A 348 16.61 3.36 8.19
CA ASP A 348 17.09 2.59 7.05
C ASP A 348 16.23 1.33 6.84
N ALA A 349 15.96 0.54 7.88
CA ALA A 349 15.08 -0.63 7.77
C ALA A 349 13.63 -0.27 7.36
N ALA A 350 13.10 0.86 7.83
CA ALA A 350 11.77 1.33 7.43
C ALA A 350 11.70 1.71 5.94
N ARG A 351 12.77 2.30 5.40
CA ARG A 351 12.90 2.56 3.95
C ARG A 351 13.04 1.26 3.17
N ASP A 352 13.91 0.36 3.62
CA ASP A 352 14.30 -0.83 2.86
C ASP A 352 13.16 -1.87 2.78
N LEU A 353 12.26 -1.89 3.77
CA LEU A 353 11.01 -2.66 3.75
C LEU A 353 9.83 -1.95 3.06
N GLY A 354 10.00 -0.70 2.61
CA GLY A 354 8.92 0.10 2.00
C GLY A 354 7.84 0.57 2.98
N VAL A 355 8.09 0.47 4.30
CA VAL A 355 7.21 1.01 5.36
C VAL A 355 7.19 2.55 5.32
N ALA A 356 8.31 3.16 4.91
CA ALA A 356 8.42 4.58 4.65
C ALA A 356 9.18 4.84 3.34
N ASP A 357 8.43 5.06 2.24
CA ASP A 357 8.99 5.40 0.93
C ASP A 357 9.39 6.89 0.83
N THR A 358 9.83 7.33 -0.36
CA THR A 358 10.18 8.75 -0.62
C THR A 358 8.99 9.70 -0.58
N ASN A 359 7.75 9.19 -0.54
CA ASN A 359 6.52 9.97 -0.41
C ASN A 359 6.02 10.03 1.05
N ALA A 360 6.66 9.30 1.98
CA ALA A 360 6.28 9.26 3.38
C ALA A 360 6.40 10.61 4.07
N VAL A 361 5.40 10.92 4.89
CA VAL A 361 5.30 12.14 5.67
C VAL A 361 5.55 11.84 7.14
N TRP A 362 6.58 12.43 7.71
CA TRP A 362 6.98 12.19 9.08
C TRP A 362 6.42 13.29 9.98
N LEU A 363 5.68 12.90 11.01
CA LEU A 363 5.03 13.82 11.94
C LEU A 363 5.54 13.55 13.35
N GLU A 364 6.28 14.50 13.92
CA GLU A 364 6.73 14.39 15.31
C GLU A 364 5.61 14.76 16.29
N VAL A 365 5.28 13.80 17.14
CA VAL A 365 4.24 13.81 18.16
C VAL A 365 4.92 13.81 19.52
N GLY A 366 5.08 15.02 20.08
CA GLY A 366 5.72 15.21 21.38
C GLY A 366 5.91 16.69 21.74
N PRO A 367 6.51 16.99 22.91
CA PRO A 367 6.59 18.36 23.44
C PRO A 367 7.43 19.33 22.61
N HIS A 368 8.48 18.85 21.94
CA HIS A 368 9.39 19.65 21.15
C HIS A 368 10.11 18.76 20.12
N PRO A 369 10.27 19.17 18.85
CA PRO A 369 10.69 18.26 17.81
C PRO A 369 12.20 18.03 17.76
N ILE A 370 12.65 16.88 18.27
CA ILE A 370 14.03 16.40 18.25
C ILE A 370 14.26 15.50 17.02
N CYS A 371 13.37 14.51 16.81
CA CYS A 371 13.46 13.51 15.74
C CYS A 371 13.43 14.14 14.34
N ASN A 372 12.73 15.27 14.17
CA ASN A 372 12.66 16.02 12.93
C ASN A 372 14.04 16.41 12.37
N THR A 373 15.02 16.71 13.22
CA THR A 373 16.39 17.02 12.76
C THR A 373 17.10 15.75 12.29
N LEU A 374 16.83 14.61 12.95
CA LEU A 374 17.44 13.32 12.63
C LEU A 374 16.98 12.84 11.25
N VAL A 375 15.66 12.80 11.01
CA VAL A 375 15.08 12.38 9.71
C VAL A 375 15.50 13.31 8.57
N ARG A 376 15.58 14.63 8.80
CA ARG A 376 16.06 15.59 7.78
C ARG A 376 17.53 15.41 7.42
N ASN A 377 18.37 14.98 8.37
CA ASN A 377 19.78 14.68 8.13
C ASN A 377 19.96 13.32 7.44
N TRP A 378 19.10 12.34 7.77
CA TRP A 378 19.10 11.01 7.16
C TRP A 378 18.62 11.05 5.69
N SER A 379 17.51 11.72 5.41
CA SER A 379 16.94 11.82 4.06
C SER A 379 16.54 13.27 3.72
N PRO A 380 17.48 14.06 3.15
CA PRO A 380 17.22 15.44 2.74
C PRO A 380 16.10 15.55 1.70
N GLY A 381 15.15 16.45 1.93
CA GLY A 381 13.99 16.66 1.06
C GLY A 381 12.71 15.96 1.53
N THR A 382 12.81 15.00 2.44
CA THR A 382 11.65 14.32 3.07
C THR A 382 10.73 15.31 3.78
N ALA A 383 9.41 15.06 3.71
CA ALA A 383 8.39 15.87 4.37
C ALA A 383 8.33 15.56 5.87
N VAL A 384 8.71 16.54 6.71
CA VAL A 384 8.97 16.35 8.15
C VAL A 384 8.37 17.49 8.98
N PHE A 385 7.42 17.21 9.87
CA PHE A 385 6.58 18.18 10.59
C PHE A 385 6.52 17.96 12.10
N ALA A 386 5.98 18.93 12.85
CA ALA A 386 5.91 18.88 14.32
C ALA A 386 4.48 19.15 14.81
N SER A 387 4.12 18.55 15.94
CA SER A 387 2.87 18.82 16.64
C SER A 387 2.89 20.18 17.35
N ILE A 388 3.86 20.37 18.25
CA ILE A 388 4.09 21.61 19.02
C ILE A 388 5.59 21.85 19.17
N ARG A 389 5.97 23.08 19.53
CA ARG A 389 7.36 23.50 19.74
C ARG A 389 7.49 24.32 21.04
N ARG A 390 8.42 23.92 21.91
CA ARG A 390 8.86 24.71 23.08
C ARG A 390 9.11 26.18 22.71
N LYS A 391 8.55 27.12 23.47
CA LYS A 391 8.58 28.59 23.26
C LYS A 391 7.87 29.12 22.00
N GLU A 392 7.11 28.29 21.29
CA GLU A 392 6.25 28.72 20.18
C GLU A 392 4.77 28.53 20.54
N ASP A 393 3.92 29.30 19.86
CA ASP A 393 2.47 29.17 19.94
C ASP A 393 2.02 27.84 19.30
N ASN A 394 1.29 27.03 20.07
CA ASN A 394 0.91 25.67 19.70
C ASN A 394 -0.04 25.65 18.50
N TRP A 395 -0.99 26.60 18.45
CA TRP A 395 -1.90 26.76 17.32
C TRP A 395 -1.17 27.15 16.03
N THR A 396 -0.13 27.97 16.15
CA THR A 396 0.73 28.37 15.03
C THR A 396 1.54 27.19 14.50
N THR A 397 2.19 26.40 15.36
CA THR A 397 2.92 25.17 14.94
C THR A 397 1.96 24.17 14.28
N MET A 398 0.85 23.87 14.95
CA MET A 398 -0.10 22.83 14.54
C MET A 398 -0.87 23.23 13.28
N GLY A 399 -1.27 24.51 13.16
CA GLY A 399 -1.91 25.07 11.97
C GLY A 399 -0.97 25.12 10.76
N ALA A 400 0.31 25.42 10.95
CA ALA A 400 1.31 25.33 9.89
C ALA A 400 1.52 23.88 9.42
N THR A 401 1.55 22.92 10.34
CA THR A 401 1.58 21.49 10.02
C THR A 401 0.33 21.06 9.26
N ILE A 402 -0.89 21.41 9.71
CA ILE A 402 -2.14 21.10 8.98
C ILE A 402 -2.13 21.67 7.57
N ALA A 403 -1.72 22.94 7.39
CA ALA A 403 -1.62 23.56 6.07
C ALA A 403 -0.62 22.82 5.16
N ALA A 404 0.49 22.32 5.69
CA ALA A 404 1.45 21.55 4.94
C ALA A 404 0.93 20.14 4.57
N LEU A 405 0.37 19.40 5.53
CA LEU A 405 -0.24 18.08 5.32
C LEU A 405 -1.37 18.13 4.27
N TYR A 406 -2.22 19.16 4.34
CA TYR A 406 -3.31 19.37 3.38
C TYR A 406 -2.81 19.61 1.93
N ARG A 407 -1.70 20.34 1.76
CA ARG A 407 -1.03 20.54 0.45
C ARG A 407 -0.40 19.24 -0.09
N LEU A 408 0.06 18.36 0.80
CA LEU A 408 0.60 17.03 0.43
C LEU A 408 -0.49 16.00 0.10
N GLY A 409 -1.77 16.34 0.28
CA GLY A 409 -2.90 15.44 -0.02
C GLY A 409 -3.40 14.61 1.15
N VAL A 410 -2.80 14.73 2.34
CA VAL A 410 -3.30 14.08 3.56
C VAL A 410 -4.73 14.55 3.84
N ARG A 411 -5.61 13.61 4.23
CA ARG A 411 -7.01 13.90 4.53
C ARG A 411 -7.13 14.50 5.92
N ILE A 412 -7.31 15.82 5.97
CA ILE A 412 -7.63 16.52 7.22
C ILE A 412 -9.15 16.51 7.45
N SER A 413 -9.57 16.58 8.71
CA SER A 413 -10.96 16.79 9.15
C SER A 413 -11.20 18.25 9.60
N PRO A 414 -11.48 19.22 8.69
CA PRO A 414 -11.73 20.62 9.04
C PRO A 414 -12.79 20.82 10.13
N ASN A 415 -13.86 20.00 10.12
CA ASN A 415 -14.94 20.13 11.10
C ASN A 415 -14.42 19.91 12.54
N GLU A 416 -13.56 18.92 12.76
CA GLU A 416 -12.97 18.67 14.09
C GLU A 416 -11.93 19.73 14.48
N TRP A 417 -11.21 20.29 13.51
CA TRP A 417 -10.27 21.41 13.73
C TRP A 417 -10.98 22.67 14.25
N PHE A 418 -12.09 23.08 13.61
CA PHE A 418 -12.82 24.29 14.02
C PHE A 418 -13.83 24.07 15.16
N LYS A 419 -14.14 22.81 15.51
CA LYS A 419 -15.12 22.44 16.56
C LYS A 419 -14.99 23.19 17.89
N PRO A 420 -13.79 23.51 18.42
CA PRO A 420 -13.68 24.30 19.65
C PRO A 420 -14.24 25.73 19.54
N PHE A 421 -14.20 26.29 18.33
CA PHE A 421 -14.50 27.68 18.01
C PHE A 421 -15.68 27.83 17.02
N GLU A 422 -16.38 26.75 16.67
CA GLU A 422 -17.45 26.75 15.66
C GLU A 422 -18.55 27.79 15.97
N LYS A 423 -18.84 27.99 17.25
CA LYS A 423 -19.82 28.98 17.74
C LYS A 423 -19.35 30.43 17.72
N THR A 424 -18.03 30.66 17.64
CA THR A 424 -17.47 32.02 17.52
C THR A 424 -17.32 32.45 16.06
N HIS A 425 -17.38 31.52 15.10
CA HIS A 425 -17.18 31.82 13.69
C HIS A 425 -18.48 32.17 12.94
N GLN A 426 -18.42 33.19 12.09
CA GLN A 426 -19.44 33.50 11.08
C GLN A 426 -19.05 32.94 9.70
N MET A 427 -20.06 32.61 8.89
CA MET A 427 -19.85 32.20 7.50
C MET A 427 -19.83 33.43 6.59
N LEU A 428 -18.70 33.68 5.94
CA LEU A 428 -18.52 34.85 5.06
C LEU A 428 -19.13 34.61 3.66
N LEU A 429 -19.80 35.64 3.12
CA LEU A 429 -20.26 35.66 1.72
C LEU A 429 -19.08 35.96 0.79
N LEU A 430 -18.31 34.93 0.48
CA LEU A 430 -17.10 35.01 -0.33
C LEU A 430 -17.38 34.73 -1.82
N PRO A 431 -16.56 35.21 -2.78
CA PRO A 431 -16.77 35.03 -4.21
C PRO A 431 -16.95 33.56 -4.66
N SER A 432 -17.70 33.36 -5.74
CA SER A 432 -17.90 32.04 -6.35
C SER A 432 -16.61 31.50 -6.99
N TYR A 433 -16.59 30.19 -7.25
CA TYR A 433 -15.51 29.53 -7.99
C TYR A 433 -15.35 30.16 -9.38
N ARG A 434 -14.09 30.42 -9.81
CA ARG A 434 -13.79 30.98 -11.12
C ARG A 434 -13.42 29.87 -12.09
N TRP A 435 -14.36 29.54 -12.97
CA TRP A 435 -14.14 28.63 -14.09
C TRP A 435 -13.12 29.21 -15.08
N ASN A 436 -12.33 28.36 -15.73
CA ASN A 436 -11.69 28.78 -16.97
C ASN A 436 -12.80 28.97 -18.01
N GLU A 437 -13.02 30.22 -18.43
CA GLU A 437 -14.06 30.59 -19.41
C GLU A 437 -13.67 30.18 -20.84
N LYS A 438 -13.01 29.02 -21.00
CA LYS A 438 -12.73 28.44 -22.31
C LYS A 438 -14.07 28.08 -22.94
N ASN A 439 -14.28 28.59 -24.15
CA ASN A 439 -15.51 28.32 -24.87
C ASN A 439 -15.55 26.86 -25.34
N TYR A 440 -16.47 26.08 -24.77
CA TYR A 440 -16.84 24.74 -25.24
C TYR A 440 -18.24 24.73 -25.90
N TRP A 441 -18.88 25.90 -26.04
CA TRP A 441 -20.14 25.99 -26.77
C TRP A 441 -19.86 25.84 -28.25
N ILE A 442 -20.58 24.91 -28.90
CA ILE A 442 -20.76 24.93 -30.34
C ILE A 442 -21.68 26.14 -30.62
N PRO A 443 -21.19 27.24 -31.23
CA PRO A 443 -22.03 28.39 -31.49
C PRO A 443 -23.14 27.99 -32.46
N TYR A 444 -24.39 28.27 -32.09
CA TYR A 444 -25.53 27.87 -32.90
C TYR A 444 -25.61 28.72 -34.17
N VAL A 445 -25.32 28.12 -35.33
CA VAL A 445 -25.43 28.74 -36.65
C VAL A 445 -26.64 28.17 -37.38
N GLY A 446 -27.77 28.88 -37.33
CA GLY A 446 -29.01 28.52 -38.02
C GLY A 446 -30.25 29.18 -37.43
N THR A 447 -31.43 28.69 -37.83
CA THR A 447 -32.75 29.25 -37.49
C THR A 447 -33.73 28.22 -36.89
N TRP A 448 -33.25 27.09 -36.34
CA TRP A 448 -34.05 25.91 -35.94
C TRP A 448 -35.29 26.19 -35.06
N THR A 449 -35.25 27.22 -34.22
CA THR A 449 -36.41 27.67 -33.43
C THR A 449 -37.44 28.45 -34.25
N LEU A 450 -37.01 29.21 -35.26
CA LEU A 450 -37.86 29.87 -36.27
C LEU A 450 -38.37 28.86 -37.32
N ASP A 451 -37.55 27.89 -37.72
CA ASP A 451 -37.89 26.90 -38.75
C ASP A 451 -38.96 25.89 -38.28
N LYS A 452 -39.16 25.75 -36.96
CA LYS A 452 -40.31 25.04 -36.40
C LYS A 452 -41.65 25.76 -36.63
N ALA A 453 -41.64 27.09 -36.84
CA ALA A 453 -42.86 27.87 -37.03
C ALA A 453 -43.39 27.83 -38.48
N TYR A 454 -42.58 27.37 -39.45
CA TYR A 454 -42.94 27.31 -40.87
C TYR A 454 -42.72 25.90 -41.44
N PRO A 455 -43.77 25.06 -41.56
CA PRO A 455 -43.63 23.72 -42.11
C PRO A 455 -43.33 23.74 -43.62
N LYS A 456 -42.04 23.62 -43.94
CA LYS A 456 -41.44 23.12 -45.19
C LYS A 456 -42.05 23.61 -46.51
N ILE A 457 -41.46 24.66 -47.10
CA ILE A 457 -41.42 24.77 -48.57
C ILE A 457 -40.29 23.87 -49.08
N GLN A 458 -40.61 22.97 -50.01
CA GLN A 458 -39.67 22.01 -50.59
C GLN A 458 -38.73 22.70 -51.60
N SER A 459 -37.45 22.29 -51.61
CA SER A 459 -36.49 22.56 -52.70
C SER A 459 -35.37 21.52 -52.66
N PRO A 460 -34.69 21.22 -53.79
CA PRO A 460 -34.43 19.82 -54.14
C PRO A 460 -33.06 19.25 -53.76
N GLN A 461 -33.07 17.95 -53.50
CA GLN A 461 -31.97 16.97 -53.50
C GLN A 461 -30.57 17.45 -53.97
N GLY A 462 -29.74 17.86 -53.00
CA GLY A 462 -28.30 17.58 -53.03
C GLY A 462 -28.03 16.25 -52.34
N LYS A 463 -27.27 15.35 -52.96
CA LYS A 463 -27.00 14.01 -52.41
C LYS A 463 -25.95 14.06 -51.29
N GLU A 464 -26.38 14.06 -50.03
CA GLU A 464 -25.57 13.44 -48.98
C GLU A 464 -26.08 12.03 -48.69
N ARG A 465 -25.17 11.07 -48.75
CA ARG A 465 -25.46 9.67 -48.39
C ARG A 465 -25.80 9.61 -46.89
N PRO A 466 -26.78 8.80 -46.46
CA PRO A 466 -26.83 8.38 -45.08
C PRO A 466 -25.48 7.78 -44.69
N LEU A 467 -24.92 8.21 -43.55
CA LEU A 467 -23.85 7.47 -42.89
C LEU A 467 -24.40 6.09 -42.52
N ASN A 468 -24.02 5.08 -43.30
CA ASN A 468 -24.27 3.69 -42.96
C ASN A 468 -23.59 3.41 -41.61
N LEU A 469 -24.39 3.18 -40.56
CA LEU A 469 -23.98 2.49 -39.35
C LEU A 469 -23.70 1.01 -39.68
N SER A 470 -22.64 0.80 -40.45
CA SER A 470 -22.14 -0.49 -40.92
C SER A 470 -20.64 -0.36 -41.16
N SER A 471 -19.89 -0.10 -40.09
CA SER A 471 -18.50 -0.53 -40.06
C SER A 471 -18.53 -2.07 -40.02
N THR A 472 -18.16 -2.72 -41.12
CA THR A 472 -17.97 -4.18 -41.20
C THR A 472 -16.74 -4.67 -40.43
N PHE A 473 -16.11 -3.80 -39.64
CA PHE A 473 -14.94 -4.10 -38.83
C PHE A 473 -15.36 -4.73 -37.50
N GLN A 474 -15.29 -6.06 -37.46
CA GLN A 474 -15.53 -6.88 -36.29
C GLN A 474 -14.49 -8.00 -36.26
N THR A 475 -13.71 -8.08 -35.20
CA THR A 475 -12.89 -9.25 -34.86
C THR A 475 -13.50 -9.96 -33.65
N SER A 476 -12.88 -11.06 -33.22
CA SER A 476 -13.30 -11.76 -32.01
C SER A 476 -12.93 -10.97 -30.76
N SER A 477 -11.77 -10.31 -30.77
CA SER A 477 -11.26 -9.47 -29.69
C SER A 477 -11.84 -8.05 -29.67
N ILE A 478 -12.29 -7.52 -30.81
CA ILE A 478 -12.88 -6.17 -30.96
C ILE A 478 -14.23 -6.30 -31.66
N GLN A 479 -15.30 -6.25 -30.86
CA GLN A 479 -16.63 -6.71 -31.30
C GLN A 479 -17.55 -5.59 -31.77
N ASN A 480 -17.52 -4.43 -31.09
CA ASN A 480 -18.34 -3.27 -31.42
C ASN A 480 -17.49 -1.99 -31.36
N ILE A 481 -17.66 -1.10 -32.33
CA ILE A 481 -17.11 0.27 -32.26
C ILE A 481 -18.18 1.17 -31.62
N LEU A 482 -17.86 1.77 -30.48
CA LEU A 482 -18.71 2.76 -29.79
C LEU A 482 -18.44 4.18 -30.28
N LEU A 483 -17.18 4.49 -30.57
CA LEU A 483 -16.72 5.78 -31.07
C LEU A 483 -15.70 5.56 -32.18
N ASP A 484 -15.86 6.30 -33.26
CA ASP A 484 -14.85 6.47 -34.31
C ASP A 484 -14.91 7.93 -34.76
N LYS A 485 -13.95 8.74 -34.32
CA LYS A 485 -13.89 10.18 -34.62
C LYS A 485 -12.48 10.65 -34.92
N VAL A 486 -12.39 11.53 -35.90
CA VAL A 486 -11.20 12.34 -36.17
C VAL A 486 -11.55 13.78 -35.82
N TYR A 487 -10.83 14.36 -34.87
CA TYR A 487 -11.02 15.73 -34.42
C TYR A 487 -9.98 16.61 -35.13
N THR A 488 -10.42 17.32 -36.16
CA THR A 488 -9.55 18.17 -36.98
C THR A 488 -8.97 19.36 -36.22
N GLU A 489 -9.73 19.96 -35.29
CA GLU A 489 -9.27 21.08 -34.46
C GLU A 489 -8.27 20.67 -33.38
N GLU A 490 -8.45 19.48 -32.79
CA GLU A 490 -7.54 18.95 -31.75
C GLU A 490 -6.38 18.15 -32.34
N ALA A 491 -6.33 18.01 -33.67
CA ALA A 491 -5.36 17.20 -34.41
C ALA A 491 -5.20 15.78 -33.82
N LYS A 492 -6.30 15.05 -33.56
CA LYS A 492 -6.28 13.68 -33.03
C LYS A 492 -7.32 12.76 -33.70
N ALA A 493 -7.07 11.46 -33.67
CA ALA A 493 -8.03 10.40 -33.99
C ALA A 493 -8.28 9.53 -32.75
N GLU A 494 -9.53 9.17 -32.52
CA GLU A 494 -9.99 8.43 -31.35
C GLU A 494 -10.94 7.30 -31.79
N VAL A 495 -10.67 6.09 -31.31
CA VAL A 495 -11.53 4.93 -31.48
C VAL A 495 -11.81 4.31 -30.11
N GLU A 496 -13.08 4.17 -29.76
CA GLU A 496 -13.53 3.46 -28.57
C GLU A 496 -14.30 2.21 -29.00
N THR A 497 -13.96 1.06 -28.44
CA THR A 497 -14.59 -0.22 -28.76
C THR A 497 -15.06 -0.94 -27.50
N LEU A 498 -16.05 -1.81 -27.65
CA LEU A 498 -16.59 -2.65 -26.59
C LEU A 498 -16.44 -4.12 -26.96
N SER A 499 -15.92 -4.90 -26.01
CA SER A 499 -15.70 -6.34 -26.16
C SER A 499 -16.20 -7.08 -24.93
N ASP A 500 -17.02 -8.10 -25.14
CA ASP A 500 -17.40 -9.08 -24.11
C ASP A 500 -16.40 -10.25 -24.14
N LEU A 501 -15.70 -10.49 -23.03
CA LEU A 501 -14.81 -11.66 -22.90
C LEU A 501 -15.57 -12.99 -22.97
N LYS A 502 -16.88 -12.99 -22.74
CA LYS A 502 -17.76 -14.17 -22.87
C LYS A 502 -18.37 -14.32 -24.26
N HIS A 503 -18.06 -13.44 -25.22
CA HIS A 503 -18.54 -13.56 -26.59
C HIS A 503 -18.12 -14.91 -27.21
N PRO A 504 -18.99 -15.63 -27.94
CA PRO A 504 -18.70 -17.00 -28.41
C PRO A 504 -17.43 -17.18 -29.25
N SER A 505 -16.93 -16.13 -29.90
CA SER A 505 -15.65 -16.16 -30.64
C SER A 505 -14.43 -15.75 -29.81
N LEU A 506 -14.59 -15.13 -28.63
CA LEU A 506 -13.49 -14.72 -27.76
C LEU A 506 -13.31 -15.68 -26.58
N PHE A 507 -14.41 -16.13 -26.00
CA PHE A 507 -14.43 -16.97 -24.81
C PHE A 507 -13.59 -18.25 -24.94
N PRO A 508 -13.55 -18.99 -26.06
CA PRO A 508 -12.68 -20.16 -26.20
C PRO A 508 -11.18 -19.86 -26.11
N SER A 509 -10.76 -18.63 -26.41
CA SER A 509 -9.37 -18.18 -26.22
C SER A 509 -9.10 -17.82 -24.76
N VAL A 510 -10.08 -17.27 -24.04
CA VAL A 510 -9.99 -16.96 -22.60
C VAL A 510 -10.02 -18.23 -21.74
N GLU A 511 -10.99 -19.11 -21.99
CA GLU A 511 -11.11 -20.45 -21.38
C GLU A 511 -9.92 -21.36 -21.74
N GLY A 512 -9.34 -21.16 -22.92
CA GLY A 512 -8.16 -21.90 -23.40
C GLY A 512 -6.85 -21.58 -22.67
N HIS A 513 -6.80 -20.48 -21.92
CA HIS A 513 -5.76 -20.19 -20.95
C HIS A 513 -6.37 -20.32 -19.55
N ASN A 514 -6.55 -21.58 -19.12
CA ASN A 514 -7.14 -21.87 -17.84
C ASN A 514 -6.09 -21.73 -16.73
N MET A 515 -6.34 -20.89 -15.75
CA MET A 515 -5.57 -20.83 -14.52
C MET A 515 -6.50 -21.17 -13.36
N ASN A 516 -6.12 -22.18 -12.58
CA ASN A 516 -6.84 -22.56 -11.38
C ASN A 516 -8.35 -22.82 -11.57
N GLY A 517 -8.73 -23.44 -12.70
CA GLY A 517 -10.12 -23.72 -13.05
C GLY A 517 -10.85 -22.58 -13.79
N PHE A 518 -10.32 -21.35 -13.77
CA PHE A 518 -10.94 -20.18 -14.40
C PHE A 518 -10.31 -19.84 -15.75
N GLY A 519 -11.12 -19.34 -16.69
CA GLY A 519 -10.61 -18.74 -17.92
C GLY A 519 -10.05 -17.34 -17.63
N VAL A 520 -8.80 -17.10 -18.02
CA VAL A 520 -8.08 -15.85 -17.75
C VAL A 520 -7.64 -15.22 -19.06
N ALA A 521 -8.00 -13.95 -19.28
CA ALA A 521 -7.59 -13.26 -20.49
C ALA A 521 -6.09 -12.95 -20.47
N THR A 522 -5.39 -13.45 -21.49
CA THR A 522 -3.94 -13.43 -21.59
C THR A 522 -3.38 -12.09 -22.05
N SER A 523 -2.10 -11.88 -21.74
CA SER A 523 -1.24 -10.91 -22.41
C SER A 523 -1.34 -10.95 -23.95
N SER A 524 -1.53 -12.13 -24.55
CA SER A 524 -1.72 -12.29 -25.99
C SER A 524 -3.08 -11.80 -26.51
N ILE A 525 -4.13 -11.77 -25.68
CA ILE A 525 -5.42 -11.14 -26.01
C ILE A 525 -5.27 -9.61 -26.02
N TRP A 526 -4.58 -9.02 -25.04
CA TRP A 526 -4.31 -7.57 -25.03
C TRP A 526 -3.44 -7.15 -26.22
N ALA A 527 -2.46 -7.97 -26.60
CA ALA A 527 -1.67 -7.77 -27.80
C ALA A 527 -2.54 -7.77 -29.08
N ASP A 528 -3.42 -8.76 -29.28
CA ASP A 528 -4.31 -8.81 -30.45
C ASP A 528 -5.30 -7.63 -30.48
N MET A 529 -5.86 -7.23 -29.32
CA MET A 529 -6.69 -6.03 -29.23
C MET A 529 -5.93 -4.76 -29.64
N ALA A 530 -4.71 -4.57 -29.12
CA ALA A 530 -3.86 -3.41 -29.42
C ALA A 530 -3.50 -3.34 -30.92
N LEU A 531 -3.11 -4.47 -31.51
CA LEU A 531 -2.79 -4.57 -32.94
C LEU A 531 -4.03 -4.33 -33.81
N THR A 532 -5.21 -4.82 -33.38
CA THR A 532 -6.48 -4.64 -34.10
C THR A 532 -6.88 -3.17 -34.15
N VAL A 533 -6.88 -2.45 -33.01
CA VAL A 533 -7.25 -1.03 -32.98
C VAL A 533 -6.16 -0.13 -33.55
N GLY A 534 -4.88 -0.49 -33.38
CA GLY A 534 -3.74 0.19 -33.97
C GLY A 534 -3.77 0.15 -35.50
N GLU A 535 -3.89 -1.04 -36.11
CA GLU A 535 -4.01 -1.15 -37.57
C GLU A 535 -5.25 -0.39 -38.10
N TYR A 536 -6.37 -0.46 -37.39
CA TYR A 536 -7.59 0.24 -37.79
C TYR A 536 -7.41 1.76 -37.84
N ILE A 537 -6.79 2.34 -36.80
CA ILE A 537 -6.45 3.77 -36.79
C ILE A 537 -5.41 4.07 -37.88
N TYR A 538 -4.33 3.30 -37.98
CA TYR A 538 -3.26 3.53 -38.95
C TYR A 538 -3.77 3.55 -40.39
N LYS A 539 -4.54 2.53 -40.81
CA LYS A 539 -5.08 2.45 -42.18
C LYS A 539 -6.12 3.53 -42.48
N ARG A 540 -6.71 4.16 -41.47
CA ARG A 540 -7.59 5.32 -41.62
C ARG A 540 -6.81 6.63 -41.79
N LEU A 541 -5.62 6.73 -41.18
CA LEU A 541 -4.74 7.89 -41.30
C LEU A 541 -3.81 7.82 -42.53
N VAL A 542 -3.47 6.60 -42.97
CA VAL A 542 -2.61 6.30 -44.12
C VAL A 542 -3.38 5.37 -45.09
N PRO A 543 -4.40 5.89 -45.82
CA PRO A 543 -5.30 5.07 -46.64
C PRO A 543 -4.63 4.41 -47.85
N ASP A 544 -3.47 4.93 -48.29
CA ASP A 544 -2.69 4.39 -49.40
C ASP A 544 -1.69 3.29 -48.97
N HIS A 545 -1.70 2.85 -47.70
CA HIS A 545 -0.83 1.77 -47.21
C HIS A 545 -1.32 0.39 -47.67
N ASP A 546 -0.59 -0.20 -48.62
CA ASP A 546 -0.80 -1.58 -49.06
C ASP A 546 0.03 -2.59 -48.23
N GLY A 547 -0.62 -3.66 -47.79
CA GLY A 547 -0.01 -4.74 -46.98
C GLY A 547 -0.30 -4.73 -45.47
N GLU A 548 0.55 -5.44 -44.72
CA GLU A 548 0.53 -5.52 -43.25
C GLU A 548 1.15 -4.25 -42.63
N VAL A 549 0.68 -3.84 -41.46
CA VAL A 549 1.25 -2.71 -40.70
C VAL A 549 2.22 -3.26 -39.66
N ALA A 550 3.48 -2.86 -39.75
CA ALA A 550 4.50 -3.24 -38.78
C ALA A 550 4.33 -2.42 -37.49
N MET A 551 3.88 -3.11 -36.44
CA MET A 551 3.58 -2.53 -35.13
C MET A 551 4.49 -3.10 -34.05
N ASN A 552 5.01 -2.21 -33.20
CA ASN A 552 5.73 -2.54 -31.99
C ASN A 552 4.88 -2.14 -30.78
N ILE A 553 4.52 -3.09 -29.93
CA ILE A 553 3.74 -2.84 -28.71
C ILE A 553 4.73 -2.61 -27.57
N VAL A 554 4.87 -1.35 -27.13
CA VAL A 554 5.77 -0.95 -26.04
C VAL A 554 4.99 -0.60 -24.76
N ASP A 555 5.70 -0.68 -23.63
CA ASP A 555 5.20 -0.32 -22.30
C ASP A 555 3.83 -0.94 -21.97
N MET A 556 3.67 -2.23 -22.30
CA MET A 556 2.48 -2.97 -21.89
C MET A 556 2.52 -3.22 -20.40
N GLU A 557 1.51 -2.74 -19.69
CA GLU A 557 1.31 -2.98 -18.27
C GLU A 557 -0.14 -3.43 -18.00
N VAL A 558 -0.29 -4.49 -17.19
CA VAL A 558 -1.57 -5.06 -16.76
C VAL A 558 -1.57 -5.09 -15.23
N LEU A 559 -2.40 -4.25 -14.62
CA LEU A 559 -2.47 -4.09 -13.16
C LEU A 559 -3.23 -5.25 -12.50
N HIS A 560 -4.30 -5.72 -13.15
CA HIS A 560 -5.20 -6.76 -12.64
C HIS A 560 -5.52 -7.79 -13.73
N ALA A 561 -5.36 -9.08 -13.40
CA ALA A 561 -5.74 -10.17 -14.28
C ALA A 561 -7.25 -10.19 -14.50
N GLN A 562 -7.69 -10.37 -15.75
CA GLN A 562 -9.11 -10.36 -16.10
C GLN A 562 -9.64 -11.79 -16.13
N VAL A 563 -10.37 -12.14 -15.07
CA VAL A 563 -10.87 -13.49 -14.83
C VAL A 563 -12.34 -13.57 -15.18
N VAL A 564 -12.73 -14.61 -15.94
CA VAL A 564 -14.06 -14.70 -16.52
C VAL A 564 -14.86 -15.81 -15.86
N SER A 565 -16.03 -15.43 -15.35
CA SER A 565 -16.94 -16.35 -14.67
C SER A 565 -17.50 -17.44 -15.59
N THR A 566 -17.65 -18.63 -15.04
CA THR A 566 -18.32 -19.78 -15.65
C THR A 566 -19.84 -19.57 -15.83
N ASP A 567 -20.44 -18.62 -15.11
CA ASP A 567 -21.82 -18.18 -15.38
C ASP A 567 -21.91 -17.50 -16.75
N LYS A 568 -22.63 -18.13 -17.68
CA LYS A 568 -22.81 -17.63 -19.06
C LYS A 568 -23.91 -16.59 -19.20
N SER A 569 -24.65 -16.24 -18.13
CA SER A 569 -25.80 -15.34 -18.20
C SER A 569 -25.43 -13.85 -18.14
N THR A 570 -24.33 -13.48 -17.48
CA THR A 570 -23.90 -12.09 -17.31
C THR A 570 -22.69 -11.79 -18.20
N PRO A 571 -22.71 -10.78 -19.10
CA PRO A 571 -21.56 -10.44 -19.95
C PRO A 571 -20.37 -9.90 -19.13
N HIS A 572 -19.14 -10.07 -19.63
CA HIS A 572 -17.92 -9.49 -19.04
C HIS A 572 -17.38 -8.43 -20.00
N LEU A 573 -17.89 -7.20 -19.86
CA LEU A 573 -17.63 -6.10 -20.77
C LEU A 573 -16.34 -5.34 -20.43
N ILE A 574 -15.50 -5.16 -21.44
CA ILE A 574 -14.29 -4.33 -21.40
C ILE A 574 -14.38 -3.28 -22.51
N ARG A 575 -14.06 -2.03 -22.16
CA ARG A 575 -13.91 -0.93 -23.11
C ARG A 575 -12.43 -0.78 -23.46
N VAL A 576 -12.11 -0.75 -24.75
CA VAL A 576 -10.77 -0.42 -25.27
C VAL A 576 -10.83 0.97 -25.89
N ARG A 577 -9.94 1.87 -25.46
CA ARG A 577 -9.76 3.20 -26.05
C ARG A 577 -8.42 3.25 -26.76
N ALA A 578 -8.40 3.78 -27.98
CA ALA A 578 -7.20 4.03 -28.74
C ALA A 578 -7.17 5.49 -29.22
N GLU A 579 -6.11 6.22 -28.86
CA GLU A 579 -5.89 7.63 -29.24
C GLU A 579 -4.60 7.76 -30.04
N CYS A 580 -4.67 8.41 -31.20
CA CYS A 580 -3.53 8.77 -32.03
C CYS A 580 -3.52 10.28 -32.26
N GLN A 581 -2.37 10.93 -32.11
CA GLN A 581 -2.20 12.35 -32.37
C GLN A 581 -1.82 12.54 -33.84
N LEU A 582 -2.60 13.28 -34.63
CA LEU A 582 -2.34 13.51 -36.06
C LEU A 582 -1.03 14.29 -36.32
N ALA A 583 -0.54 15.00 -35.30
CA ALA A 583 0.78 15.65 -35.34
C ALA A 583 1.95 14.66 -35.27
N ASP A 584 1.71 13.45 -34.75
CA ASP A 584 2.65 12.33 -34.71
C ASP A 584 1.89 11.01 -35.00
N PRO A 585 1.58 10.72 -36.27
CA PRO A 585 0.85 9.51 -36.66
C PRO A 585 1.70 8.23 -36.52
N THR A 586 2.90 8.30 -35.92
CA THR A 586 3.77 7.14 -35.68
C THR A 586 3.44 6.41 -34.38
N THR A 587 2.56 6.96 -33.54
CA THR A 587 2.19 6.37 -32.23
C THR A 587 0.68 6.29 -32.01
N THR A 588 0.24 5.33 -31.20
CA THR A 588 -1.16 5.20 -30.75
C THR A 588 -1.18 4.63 -29.33
N THR A 589 -1.72 5.39 -28.39
CA THR A 589 -1.89 4.95 -26.99
C THR A 589 -3.16 4.11 -26.89
N VAL A 590 -3.08 2.95 -26.24
CA VAL A 590 -4.22 2.04 -26.03
C VAL A 590 -4.42 1.80 -24.54
N THR A 591 -5.67 1.93 -24.06
CA THR A 591 -6.04 1.69 -22.66
C THR A 591 -7.29 0.84 -22.54
N TRP A 592 -7.33 -0.02 -21.52
CA TRP A 592 -8.45 -0.93 -21.23
C TRP A 592 -9.12 -0.55 -19.91
N HIS A 593 -10.45 -0.47 -19.93
CA HIS A 593 -11.29 -0.07 -18.79
C HIS A 593 -12.39 -1.11 -18.56
N HIS A 594 -12.74 -1.32 -17.29
CA HIS A 594 -13.96 -2.03 -16.92
C HIS A 594 -15.20 -1.21 -17.33
N VAL A 595 -16.36 -1.87 -17.45
CA VAL A 595 -17.64 -1.23 -17.78
C VAL A 595 -18.68 -1.61 -16.71
N GLU A 596 -19.06 -0.64 -15.90
CA GLU A 596 -20.10 -0.80 -14.86
C GLU A 596 -21.48 -0.31 -15.33
N ALA A 597 -22.54 -0.71 -14.61
CA ALA A 597 -23.93 -0.38 -14.97
C ALA A 597 -24.26 1.13 -14.93
N ASN A 598 -23.48 1.94 -14.23
CA ASN A 598 -23.63 3.40 -14.10
C ASN A 598 -22.41 4.17 -14.64
N ASP A 599 -21.62 3.55 -15.52
CA ASP A 599 -20.34 4.05 -16.01
C ASP A 599 -20.45 5.43 -16.70
N THR A 600 -19.70 6.41 -16.16
CA THR A 600 -19.61 7.79 -16.66
C THR A 600 -18.33 8.06 -17.48
N GLY A 601 -17.52 7.03 -17.73
CA GLY A 601 -16.30 7.06 -18.52
C GLY A 601 -15.04 7.55 -17.79
N ALA A 602 -15.10 7.65 -16.45
CA ALA A 602 -14.11 8.32 -15.60
C ALA A 602 -13.09 7.40 -14.90
N ASP A 603 -13.27 6.07 -14.97
CA ASP A 603 -12.43 5.12 -14.23
C ASP A 603 -11.02 4.94 -14.81
N ALA A 604 -10.06 4.71 -13.93
CA ALA A 604 -8.68 4.44 -14.30
C ALA A 604 -8.57 3.13 -15.12
N PRO A 605 -7.68 3.07 -16.12
CA PRO A 605 -7.49 1.85 -16.90
C PRO A 605 -6.82 0.75 -16.06
N PHE A 606 -7.25 -0.50 -16.23
CA PHE A 606 -6.59 -1.65 -15.59
C PHE A 606 -5.39 -2.17 -16.40
N ALA A 607 -5.28 -1.77 -17.66
CA ALA A 607 -4.15 -2.05 -18.52
C ALA A 607 -3.91 -0.91 -19.53
N SER A 608 -2.67 -0.76 -19.98
CA SER A 608 -2.26 0.23 -20.99
C SER A 608 -1.04 -0.21 -21.77
N CYS A 609 -0.90 0.27 -23.02
CA CYS A 609 0.33 0.18 -23.81
C CYS A 609 0.40 1.32 -24.85
N THR A 610 1.55 1.44 -25.52
CA THR A 610 1.67 2.27 -26.74
C THR A 610 2.01 1.38 -27.94
N VAL A 611 1.33 1.60 -29.05
CA VAL A 611 1.64 1.00 -30.36
C VAL A 611 2.48 2.00 -31.15
N LEU A 612 3.67 1.58 -31.57
CA LEU A 612 4.56 2.34 -32.46
C LEU A 612 4.51 1.73 -33.87
N TYR A 613 4.41 2.56 -34.91
CA TYR A 613 4.48 2.14 -36.31
C TYR A 613 5.91 2.34 -36.83
N GLU A 614 6.67 1.24 -36.99
CA GLU A 614 8.10 1.27 -37.31
C GLU A 614 8.42 0.55 -38.64
N ASP A 615 9.60 0.78 -39.23
CA ASP A 615 10.05 0.03 -40.43
C ASP A 615 10.59 -1.37 -40.04
N PRO A 616 9.97 -2.47 -40.49
CA PRO A 616 10.40 -3.82 -40.14
C PRO A 616 11.81 -4.17 -40.68
N LYS A 617 12.32 -3.46 -41.70
CA LYS A 617 13.71 -3.62 -42.16
C LYS A 617 14.72 -3.10 -41.14
N THR A 618 14.32 -2.16 -40.29
CA THR A 618 15.15 -1.69 -39.17
C THR A 618 15.28 -2.79 -38.11
N TRP A 619 14.17 -3.47 -37.78
CA TRP A 619 14.19 -4.63 -36.88
C TRP A 619 15.04 -5.78 -37.45
N GLN A 620 14.90 -6.12 -38.74
CA GLN A 620 15.73 -7.15 -39.39
C GLN A 620 17.23 -6.84 -39.28
N ARG A 621 17.62 -5.57 -39.49
CA ARG A 621 19.02 -5.15 -39.36
C ARG A 621 19.49 -5.26 -37.91
N GLU A 622 18.73 -4.71 -36.96
CA GLU A 622 18.98 -4.82 -35.52
C GLU A 622 19.22 -6.28 -35.10
N TRP A 623 18.35 -7.19 -35.54
CA TRP A 623 18.38 -8.59 -35.12
C TRP A 623 19.48 -9.40 -35.79
N SER A 624 19.83 -9.11 -37.05
CA SER A 624 20.94 -9.79 -37.76
C SER A 624 22.27 -9.74 -36.99
N HIS A 625 22.49 -8.67 -36.21
CA HIS A 625 23.67 -8.52 -35.37
C HIS A 625 23.69 -9.47 -34.16
N VAL A 626 22.53 -9.89 -33.65
CA VAL A 626 22.42 -10.78 -32.48
C VAL A 626 22.05 -12.23 -32.83
N THR A 627 21.51 -12.49 -34.03
CA THR A 627 21.10 -13.82 -34.50
C THR A 627 22.20 -14.88 -34.27
N HIS A 628 23.45 -14.59 -34.62
CA HIS A 628 24.56 -15.54 -34.46
C HIS A 628 24.91 -15.86 -32.99
N LEU A 629 24.72 -14.90 -32.08
CA LEU A 629 24.94 -15.11 -30.63
C LEU A 629 23.83 -16.00 -30.04
N VAL A 630 22.59 -15.74 -30.44
CA VAL A 630 21.42 -16.53 -30.03
C VAL A 630 21.51 -17.96 -30.59
N GLN A 631 21.84 -18.12 -31.87
CA GLN A 631 22.01 -19.44 -32.48
C GLN A 631 23.14 -20.23 -31.80
N SER A 632 24.26 -19.59 -31.46
CA SER A 632 25.35 -20.22 -30.69
C SER A 632 24.92 -20.70 -29.30
N ARG A 633 24.05 -19.95 -28.60
CA ARG A 633 23.46 -20.39 -27.32
C ARG A 633 22.47 -21.55 -27.49
N ILE A 634 21.62 -21.50 -28.52
CA ILE A 634 20.71 -22.60 -28.87
C ILE A 634 21.51 -23.89 -29.15
N ASP A 635 22.54 -23.81 -29.99
CA ASP A 635 23.35 -24.95 -30.39
C ASP A 635 24.11 -25.56 -29.19
N GLU A 636 24.57 -24.74 -28.24
CA GLU A 636 25.20 -25.21 -27.00
C GLU A 636 24.18 -25.85 -26.03
N LEU A 637 22.97 -25.30 -25.88
CA LEU A 637 21.91 -25.95 -25.10
C LEU A 637 21.52 -27.31 -25.72
N ASP A 638 21.35 -27.36 -27.04
CA ASP A 638 21.07 -28.59 -27.79
C ASP A 638 22.21 -29.62 -27.60
N ARG A 639 23.48 -29.17 -27.58
CA ARG A 639 24.66 -30.00 -27.31
C ARG A 639 24.67 -30.55 -25.88
N LEU A 640 24.50 -29.68 -24.87
CA LEU A 640 24.50 -30.07 -23.45
C LEU A 640 23.41 -31.10 -23.16
N ALA A 641 22.20 -30.90 -23.71
CA ALA A 641 21.10 -31.86 -23.57
C ALA A 641 21.31 -33.17 -24.35
N ALA A 642 22.19 -33.18 -25.36
CA ALA A 642 22.57 -34.40 -26.09
C ALA A 642 23.73 -35.17 -25.41
N THR A 643 24.65 -34.47 -24.73
CA THR A 643 25.76 -35.10 -23.97
C THR A 643 25.39 -35.45 -22.53
N GLY A 644 24.33 -34.85 -21.97
CA GLY A 644 23.97 -34.97 -20.56
C GLY A 644 24.85 -34.13 -19.63
N GLU A 645 25.63 -33.21 -20.18
CA GLU A 645 26.52 -32.32 -19.42
C GLU A 645 25.77 -31.07 -18.93
N GLY A 646 26.23 -30.47 -17.83
CA GLY A 646 25.74 -29.16 -17.36
C GLY A 646 24.30 -29.10 -16.84
N GLY A 647 23.55 -30.20 -16.85
CA GLY A 647 22.17 -30.25 -16.33
C GLY A 647 21.08 -29.81 -17.33
N ALA A 648 21.42 -29.63 -18.62
CA ALA A 648 20.42 -29.31 -19.63
C ALA A 648 19.52 -30.53 -19.94
N ASN A 649 18.21 -30.33 -19.93
CA ASN A 649 17.21 -31.39 -20.09
C ASN A 649 16.32 -31.16 -21.32
N ARG A 650 16.16 -32.18 -22.18
CA ARG A 650 15.20 -32.13 -23.31
C ARG A 650 13.84 -32.72 -22.91
N LEU A 651 12.83 -31.86 -22.87
CA LEU A 651 11.44 -32.15 -22.58
C LEU A 651 10.66 -32.34 -23.89
N SER A 652 9.76 -33.33 -23.93
CA SER A 652 8.76 -33.47 -25.00
C SER A 652 7.59 -32.49 -24.80
N ARG A 653 6.85 -32.16 -25.86
CA ARG A 653 5.55 -31.43 -25.84
C ARG A 653 4.69 -31.76 -24.63
N ASN A 654 4.44 -33.05 -24.41
CA ASN A 654 3.57 -33.51 -23.35
C ASN A 654 4.17 -33.29 -21.96
N MET A 655 5.49 -33.41 -21.80
CA MET A 655 6.15 -33.11 -20.52
C MET A 655 6.20 -31.60 -20.26
N ALA A 656 6.61 -30.80 -21.25
CA ALA A 656 6.68 -29.34 -21.15
C ALA A 656 5.34 -28.74 -20.69
N TYR A 657 4.24 -29.08 -21.36
CA TYR A 657 2.91 -28.61 -20.94
C TYR A 657 2.36 -29.28 -19.67
N LYS A 658 2.84 -30.48 -19.30
CA LYS A 658 2.49 -31.09 -18.01
C LYS A 658 3.16 -30.36 -16.84
N LEU A 659 4.38 -29.86 -17.02
CA LEU A 659 5.03 -28.95 -16.08
C LEU A 659 4.34 -27.58 -16.08
N PHE A 660 4.02 -27.03 -17.26
CA PHE A 660 3.35 -25.73 -17.35
C PHE A 660 1.97 -25.69 -16.67
N ARG A 661 1.24 -26.83 -16.68
CA ARG A 661 -0.03 -27.05 -15.96
C ARG A 661 0.06 -26.79 -14.44
N ASN A 662 1.26 -26.69 -13.86
CA ASN A 662 1.43 -26.19 -12.49
C ASN A 662 0.77 -24.81 -12.27
N VAL A 663 0.64 -24.01 -13.33
CA VAL A 663 0.19 -22.60 -13.26
C VAL A 663 -0.82 -22.26 -14.36
N VAL A 664 -0.64 -22.81 -15.57
CA VAL A 664 -1.57 -22.61 -16.70
C VAL A 664 -1.89 -23.95 -17.37
N ASP A 665 -3.14 -24.39 -17.28
CA ASP A 665 -3.64 -25.51 -18.07
C ASP A 665 -4.07 -25.03 -19.47
N TYR A 666 -3.08 -24.93 -20.35
CA TYR A 666 -3.28 -24.55 -21.75
C TYR A 666 -4.13 -25.59 -22.51
N SER A 667 -5.19 -25.13 -23.16
CA SER A 667 -5.94 -25.95 -24.11
C SER A 667 -5.12 -26.28 -25.36
N GLU A 668 -5.55 -27.28 -26.11
CA GLU A 668 -4.79 -27.83 -27.23
C GLU A 668 -4.52 -26.84 -28.39
N THR A 669 -5.21 -25.70 -28.45
CA THR A 669 -4.93 -24.59 -29.38
C THR A 669 -3.75 -23.71 -28.95
N TYR A 670 -3.52 -23.54 -27.65
CA TYR A 670 -2.37 -22.81 -27.10
C TYR A 670 -1.10 -23.65 -27.02
N ARG A 671 -1.21 -24.97 -27.16
CA ARG A 671 -0.06 -25.88 -27.06
C ARG A 671 0.73 -25.86 -28.38
N GLY A 672 1.57 -24.85 -28.59
CA GLY A 672 2.45 -24.73 -29.76
C GLY A 672 3.81 -25.43 -29.65
N MET A 673 4.39 -25.53 -28.44
CA MET A 673 5.68 -26.16 -28.21
C MET A 673 5.64 -27.67 -28.53
N GLN A 674 6.71 -28.18 -29.15
CA GLN A 674 6.90 -29.56 -29.63
C GLN A 674 8.00 -30.28 -28.84
N SER A 675 9.09 -29.56 -28.57
CA SER A 675 10.18 -29.94 -27.66
C SER A 675 10.70 -28.68 -26.98
N VAL A 676 11.24 -28.83 -25.78
CA VAL A 676 11.91 -27.75 -25.05
C VAL A 676 13.21 -28.28 -24.48
N VAL A 677 14.33 -27.63 -24.74
CA VAL A 677 15.58 -27.84 -24.00
C VAL A 677 15.69 -26.73 -22.98
N MET A 678 15.95 -27.08 -21.72
CA MET A 678 15.97 -26.15 -20.60
C MET A 678 17.14 -26.45 -19.67
N GLN A 679 17.79 -25.40 -19.18
CA GLN A 679 18.88 -25.43 -18.21
C GLN A 679 18.75 -24.19 -17.31
N ASP A 680 18.55 -24.39 -16.01
CA ASP A 680 18.32 -23.31 -15.04
C ASP A 680 17.24 -22.30 -15.50
N PHE A 681 17.63 -21.04 -15.74
CA PHE A 681 16.76 -19.95 -16.22
C PHE A 681 16.88 -19.72 -17.74
N GLU A 682 17.42 -20.66 -18.51
CA GLU A 682 17.64 -20.58 -19.95
C GLU A 682 16.90 -21.72 -20.68
N ALA A 683 16.26 -21.43 -21.81
CA ALA A 683 15.61 -22.47 -22.61
C ALA A 683 15.50 -22.12 -24.10
N VAL A 684 15.39 -23.17 -24.91
CA VAL A 684 14.94 -23.11 -26.31
C VAL A 684 13.77 -24.07 -26.52
N ALA A 685 12.71 -23.60 -27.17
CA ALA A 685 11.54 -24.39 -27.52
C ALA A 685 11.40 -24.49 -29.05
N ASP A 686 11.28 -25.72 -29.56
CA ASP A 686 10.77 -25.95 -30.92
C ASP A 686 9.26 -25.72 -30.90
N VAL A 687 8.77 -24.76 -31.68
CA VAL A 687 7.35 -24.39 -31.74
C VAL A 687 6.80 -24.74 -33.11
N SER A 688 5.60 -25.30 -33.17
CA SER A 688 4.83 -25.44 -34.40
C SER A 688 3.44 -24.89 -34.14
N LEU A 689 3.06 -23.85 -34.89
CA LEU A 689 1.68 -23.39 -34.91
C LEU A 689 0.83 -24.45 -35.62
N GLY A 690 -0.38 -24.67 -35.12
CA GLY A 690 -1.28 -25.73 -35.58
C GLY A 690 -1.70 -25.55 -37.05
N ASP A 691 -2.42 -26.56 -37.57
CA ASP A 691 -3.05 -26.45 -38.89
C ASP A 691 -4.10 -25.32 -38.94
N ALA A 692 -4.55 -24.97 -40.16
CA ALA A 692 -5.46 -23.86 -40.36
C ALA A 692 -6.82 -24.05 -39.67
N SER A 693 -7.23 -25.29 -39.40
CA SER A 693 -8.45 -25.60 -38.65
C SER A 693 -8.28 -25.41 -37.14
N ARG A 694 -7.06 -25.46 -36.59
CA ARG A 694 -6.78 -25.05 -35.20
C ARG A 694 -6.81 -23.54 -35.03
N ILE A 695 -6.31 -22.79 -36.03
CA ILE A 695 -6.18 -21.32 -35.94
C ILE A 695 -7.49 -20.59 -36.28
N THR A 696 -8.15 -20.95 -37.39
CA THR A 696 -9.32 -20.19 -37.89
C THR A 696 -10.65 -20.57 -37.21
N LYS A 697 -10.75 -21.78 -36.65
CA LYS A 697 -11.95 -22.26 -35.94
C LYS A 697 -12.20 -21.52 -34.62
N GLY A 698 -11.23 -20.75 -34.14
CA GLY A 698 -11.37 -19.86 -32.98
C GLY A 698 -11.99 -18.50 -33.29
N GLY A 699 -12.17 -18.10 -34.56
CA GLY A 699 -12.77 -16.80 -34.94
C GLY A 699 -11.89 -15.94 -35.84
N ILE A 700 -12.28 -14.66 -35.99
CA ILE A 700 -11.55 -13.62 -36.75
C ILE A 700 -10.59 -12.91 -35.79
N TRP A 701 -9.33 -12.71 -36.17
CA TRP A 701 -8.28 -12.11 -35.34
C TRP A 701 -7.36 -11.24 -36.20
N HIS A 702 -6.62 -10.29 -35.61
CA HIS A 702 -5.47 -9.69 -36.27
C HIS A 702 -4.28 -10.66 -36.20
N SER A 703 -3.95 -11.08 -34.97
CA SER A 703 -2.89 -12.01 -34.61
C SER A 703 -3.44 -12.96 -33.54
N PRO A 704 -3.88 -14.19 -33.89
CA PRO A 704 -4.59 -15.08 -32.96
C PRO A 704 -3.84 -15.25 -31.62
N PRO A 705 -4.47 -14.97 -30.45
CA PRO A 705 -3.78 -14.94 -29.16
C PRO A 705 -2.99 -16.22 -28.84
N HIS A 706 -3.57 -17.38 -29.11
CA HIS A 706 -2.93 -18.69 -28.92
C HIS A 706 -1.66 -18.89 -29.78
N CYS A 707 -1.52 -18.19 -30.91
CA CYS A 707 -0.30 -18.18 -31.72
C CYS A 707 0.79 -17.27 -31.13
N ILE A 708 0.40 -16.09 -30.62
CA ILE A 708 1.32 -15.18 -29.91
C ILE A 708 1.86 -15.85 -28.64
N ASP A 709 1.00 -16.48 -27.85
CA ASP A 709 1.39 -17.24 -26.66
C ASP A 709 2.38 -18.35 -27.01
N SER A 710 2.04 -19.18 -28.00
CA SER A 710 2.83 -20.35 -28.42
C SER A 710 4.31 -20.05 -28.70
N ILE A 711 4.62 -18.86 -29.22
CA ILE A 711 6.00 -18.46 -29.55
C ILE A 711 6.72 -17.72 -28.41
N PHE A 712 6.01 -17.12 -27.46
CA PHE A 712 6.62 -16.30 -26.40
C PHE A 712 6.58 -16.94 -25.00
N HIS A 713 5.63 -17.84 -24.72
CA HIS A 713 5.42 -18.35 -23.35
C HIS A 713 6.49 -19.31 -22.83
N VAL A 714 7.54 -19.59 -23.61
CA VAL A 714 8.71 -20.35 -23.14
C VAL A 714 9.37 -19.70 -21.91
N GLY A 715 9.37 -18.36 -21.78
CA GLY A 715 9.83 -17.67 -20.57
C GLY A 715 8.97 -17.97 -19.34
N GLY A 716 7.67 -18.15 -19.54
CA GLY A 716 6.74 -18.61 -18.50
C GLY A 716 6.95 -20.07 -18.11
N LEU A 717 7.31 -20.94 -19.07
CA LEU A 717 7.66 -22.32 -18.77
C LEU A 717 8.98 -22.41 -17.98
N VAL A 718 9.98 -21.61 -18.33
CA VAL A 718 11.24 -21.54 -17.57
C VAL A 718 10.96 -21.21 -16.11
N LEU A 719 10.18 -20.17 -15.82
CA LEU A 719 9.93 -19.77 -14.43
C LEU A 719 8.93 -20.67 -13.68
N ASN A 720 8.01 -21.35 -14.37
CA ASN A 720 6.96 -22.17 -13.73
C ASN A 720 7.16 -23.69 -13.87
N GLY A 721 8.21 -24.12 -14.57
CA GLY A 721 8.52 -25.52 -14.86
C GLY A 721 9.99 -25.92 -14.74
N SER A 722 10.92 -24.98 -14.52
CA SER A 722 12.32 -25.27 -14.18
C SER A 722 12.49 -25.61 -12.71
N ASP A 723 13.50 -26.42 -12.41
CA ASP A 723 13.98 -26.77 -11.06
C ASP A 723 14.85 -25.68 -10.42
N ALA A 724 15.43 -24.78 -11.21
CA ALA A 724 16.07 -23.55 -10.70
C ALA A 724 15.05 -22.52 -10.15
N SER A 725 13.77 -22.67 -10.48
CA SER A 725 12.69 -21.85 -9.91
C SER A 725 12.01 -22.58 -8.75
N ASN A 726 11.64 -21.84 -7.70
CA ASN A 726 10.82 -22.41 -6.63
C ASN A 726 9.34 -22.50 -7.07
N THR A 727 9.06 -23.48 -7.93
CA THR A 727 7.74 -23.75 -8.53
C THR A 727 6.81 -24.55 -7.63
N ARG A 728 7.33 -25.09 -6.52
CA ARG A 728 6.52 -25.74 -5.48
C ARG A 728 5.72 -24.70 -4.71
N ASP A 729 6.39 -23.60 -4.35
CA ASP A 729 5.91 -22.62 -3.36
C ASP A 729 5.48 -21.30 -4.00
N PHE A 730 6.01 -20.98 -5.19
CA PHE A 730 5.68 -19.78 -5.95
C PHE A 730 5.25 -20.13 -7.39
N PHE A 731 4.38 -19.31 -7.95
CA PHE A 731 4.16 -19.18 -9.38
C PHE A 731 4.60 -17.80 -9.84
N TYR A 732 4.77 -17.67 -11.15
CA TYR A 732 5.32 -16.49 -11.78
C TYR A 732 4.34 -16.03 -12.87
N VAL A 733 3.77 -14.84 -12.68
CA VAL A 733 2.81 -14.22 -13.60
C VAL A 733 3.42 -13.00 -14.27
N THR A 734 3.09 -12.77 -15.53
CA THR A 734 3.58 -11.60 -16.27
C THR A 734 2.68 -10.38 -16.04
N PRO A 735 3.22 -9.25 -15.52
CA PRO A 735 2.48 -7.98 -15.48
C PRO A 735 2.59 -7.21 -16.81
N GLY A 736 3.32 -7.71 -17.81
CA GLY A 736 3.55 -7.01 -19.07
C GLY A 736 4.98 -7.15 -19.62
N TRP A 737 5.33 -6.30 -20.58
CA TRP A 737 6.62 -6.34 -21.30
C TRP A 737 7.08 -4.95 -21.77
N GLY A 738 8.37 -4.83 -22.13
CA GLY A 738 8.95 -3.58 -22.61
C GLY A 738 8.70 -3.29 -24.10
N SER A 739 8.88 -4.29 -24.98
CA SER A 739 8.59 -4.16 -26.42
C SER A 739 8.24 -5.51 -27.04
N CYS A 740 7.25 -5.56 -27.94
CA CYS A 740 6.87 -6.75 -28.71
C CYS A 740 6.83 -6.41 -30.20
N ARG A 741 7.69 -7.05 -30.99
CA ARG A 741 7.88 -6.83 -32.43
C ARG A 741 7.74 -8.16 -33.19
N MET A 742 6.95 -8.16 -34.27
CA MET A 742 6.73 -9.32 -35.14
C MET A 742 6.80 -8.87 -36.60
N LEU A 743 7.72 -9.42 -37.41
CA LEU A 743 7.95 -8.95 -38.79
C LEU A 743 6.77 -9.14 -39.74
N ARG A 744 5.89 -10.09 -39.41
CA ARG A 744 4.71 -10.47 -40.19
C ARG A 744 3.70 -11.15 -39.28
N ARG A 745 2.47 -11.28 -39.75
CA ARG A 745 1.51 -12.22 -39.16
C ARG A 745 1.97 -13.66 -39.35
N PHE A 746 1.87 -14.44 -38.28
CA PHE A 746 2.20 -15.86 -38.30
C PHE A 746 1.05 -16.69 -38.85
N ARG A 747 1.38 -17.78 -39.53
CA ARG A 747 0.48 -18.60 -40.35
C ARG A 747 0.37 -20.00 -39.79
N ALA A 748 -0.71 -20.68 -40.18
CA ALA A 748 -0.91 -22.09 -39.86
C ALA A 748 0.25 -22.96 -40.38
N GLY A 749 0.74 -23.86 -39.54
CA GLY A 749 1.88 -24.73 -39.85
C GLY A 749 3.25 -24.05 -39.81
N ASP A 750 3.35 -22.74 -39.50
CA ASP A 750 4.64 -22.10 -39.25
C ASP A 750 5.39 -22.80 -38.10
N LYS A 751 6.71 -22.92 -38.24
CA LYS A 751 7.61 -23.52 -37.25
C LYS A 751 8.68 -22.53 -36.85
N PHE A 752 9.01 -22.52 -35.56
CA PHE A 752 9.99 -21.61 -34.96
C PHE A 752 10.89 -22.33 -33.95
N ARG A 753 12.04 -21.74 -33.63
CA ARG A 753 12.74 -21.98 -32.36
C ARG A 753 12.66 -20.70 -31.52
N SER A 754 12.03 -20.80 -30.35
CA SER A 754 11.91 -19.69 -29.39
C SER A 754 12.94 -19.87 -28.28
N TYR A 755 13.93 -18.99 -28.22
CA TYR A 755 14.97 -18.97 -27.19
C TYR A 755 14.71 -17.86 -26.18
N VAL A 756 14.97 -18.14 -24.90
CA VAL A 756 14.86 -17.17 -23.80
C VAL A 756 15.94 -17.42 -22.75
N ARG A 757 16.41 -16.33 -22.14
CA ARG A 757 17.11 -16.38 -20.87
C ARG A 757 16.45 -15.42 -19.89
N MET A 758 15.88 -15.96 -18.82
CA MET A 758 15.35 -15.17 -17.72
C MET A 758 16.47 -14.82 -16.74
N SER A 759 16.37 -13.67 -16.08
CA SER A 759 17.26 -13.26 -15.00
C SER A 759 16.47 -12.45 -13.97
N PRO A 760 16.84 -12.48 -12.68
CA PRO A 760 16.35 -11.50 -11.72
C PRO A 760 16.69 -10.09 -12.23
N MET A 761 15.75 -9.15 -12.11
CA MET A 761 16.06 -7.76 -12.44
C MET A 761 17.04 -7.20 -11.40
N ALA A 762 18.07 -6.48 -11.86
CA ALA A 762 18.90 -5.68 -10.98
C ALA A 762 18.17 -4.39 -10.58
N SER A 763 18.49 -3.85 -9.40
CA SER A 763 18.13 -2.47 -9.07
C SER A 763 18.83 -1.52 -10.03
N GLU A 764 18.13 -0.53 -10.58
CA GLU A 764 18.75 0.49 -11.47
C GLU A 764 19.69 1.45 -10.70
N CYS A 765 19.78 1.33 -9.38
CA CYS A 765 20.80 1.99 -8.56
C CYS A 765 22.02 1.07 -8.38
N GLY A 766 23.10 1.34 -9.12
CA GLY A 766 24.39 0.61 -9.05
C GLY A 766 25.21 0.84 -7.77
N GLY A 767 24.57 0.85 -6.60
CA GLY A 767 25.22 0.81 -5.27
C GLY A 767 25.41 -0.63 -4.78
N LYS A 768 26.29 -0.85 -3.80
CA LYS A 768 26.61 -2.18 -3.26
C LYS A 768 25.64 -2.64 -2.15
N ASP A 769 24.34 -2.36 -2.33
CA ASP A 769 23.30 -2.66 -1.34
C ASP A 769 22.34 -3.72 -1.89
N GLU A 770 22.51 -4.96 -1.46
CA GLU A 770 21.83 -6.13 -2.03
C GLU A 770 20.43 -6.41 -1.43
N ASN A 771 19.52 -5.43 -1.35
CA ASN A 771 18.09 -5.65 -0.99
C ASN A 771 17.20 -4.42 -1.35
N ASN A 772 15.91 -4.53 -1.67
CA ASN A 772 15.17 -5.68 -2.23
C ASN A 772 13.89 -5.28 -3.02
N ALA A 773 13.91 -4.23 -3.85
CA ALA A 773 12.81 -3.98 -4.79
C ALA A 773 12.84 -4.95 -6.01
N SER A 774 14.02 -5.48 -6.35
CA SER A 774 14.26 -6.14 -7.63
C SER A 774 14.33 -7.68 -7.58
N LYS A 775 14.53 -8.33 -6.41
CA LYS A 775 14.62 -9.81 -6.34
C LYS A 775 13.27 -10.53 -6.49
N ASN A 776 12.15 -9.79 -6.55
CA ASN A 776 10.81 -10.35 -6.81
C ASN A 776 10.32 -10.20 -8.26
N MET A 777 11.14 -9.60 -9.14
CA MET A 777 10.85 -9.44 -10.56
C MET A 777 11.92 -10.12 -11.40
N PHE A 778 11.50 -10.93 -12.36
CA PHE A 778 12.34 -11.54 -13.38
C PHE A 778 12.07 -10.86 -14.72
N ALA A 779 13.10 -10.71 -15.54
CA ALA A 779 12.96 -10.26 -16.92
C ALA A 779 13.84 -11.11 -17.85
N GLY A 780 13.44 -11.18 -19.11
CA GLY A 780 14.21 -11.81 -20.17
C GLY A 780 13.73 -11.35 -21.54
N ASP A 781 14.60 -11.49 -22.54
CA ASP A 781 14.26 -11.24 -23.94
C ASP A 781 13.98 -12.60 -24.61
N VAL A 782 12.83 -12.73 -25.28
CA VAL A 782 12.47 -13.92 -26.06
C VAL A 782 12.74 -13.66 -27.53
N TYR A 783 13.55 -14.52 -28.14
CA TYR A 783 13.97 -14.48 -29.53
C TYR A 783 13.27 -15.61 -30.29
N VAL A 784 12.48 -15.28 -31.32
CA VAL A 784 11.74 -16.27 -32.12
C VAL A 784 12.39 -16.39 -33.49
N LEU A 785 13.00 -17.54 -33.77
CA LEU A 785 13.75 -17.80 -35.00
C LEU A 785 12.95 -18.65 -35.98
N GLN A 786 13.03 -18.34 -37.27
CA GLN A 786 12.56 -19.18 -38.39
C GLN A 786 13.70 -19.33 -39.40
N ASP A 787 13.98 -20.55 -39.84
CA ASP A 787 15.04 -20.88 -40.82
C ASP A 787 16.44 -20.33 -40.48
N GLY A 788 16.71 -20.12 -39.18
CA GLY A 788 17.97 -19.59 -38.65
C GLY A 788 17.99 -18.08 -38.38
N GLU A 789 16.97 -17.34 -38.82
CA GLU A 789 16.87 -15.88 -38.66
C GLU A 789 15.81 -15.50 -37.61
N VAL A 790 16.06 -14.43 -36.84
CA VAL A 790 15.07 -13.90 -35.88
C VAL A 790 13.93 -13.22 -36.64
N VAL A 791 12.68 -13.63 -36.36
CA VAL A 791 11.46 -13.12 -37.02
C VAL A 791 10.46 -12.46 -36.06
N ALA A 792 10.61 -12.66 -34.76
CA ALA A 792 9.96 -11.86 -33.72
C ALA A 792 10.82 -11.78 -32.46
N MET A 793 10.54 -10.75 -31.66
CA MET A 793 11.22 -10.49 -30.40
C MET A 793 10.25 -9.89 -29.37
N LEU A 794 10.29 -10.42 -28.15
CA LEU A 794 9.62 -9.86 -26.97
C LEU A 794 10.71 -9.45 -25.97
N ARG A 795 10.92 -8.14 -25.81
CA ARG A 795 11.94 -7.56 -24.93
C ARG A 795 11.39 -7.21 -23.56
N THR A 796 12.22 -7.43 -22.54
CA THR A 796 11.90 -7.20 -21.13
C THR A 796 10.56 -7.87 -20.77
N MET A 797 10.41 -9.16 -21.09
CA MET A 797 9.25 -9.95 -20.67
C MET A 797 9.28 -10.07 -19.14
N LYS A 798 8.45 -9.29 -18.44
CA LYS A 798 8.46 -9.20 -16.97
C LYS A 798 7.71 -10.39 -16.38
N PHE A 799 8.16 -10.89 -15.23
CA PHE A 799 7.47 -11.87 -14.39
C PHE A 799 7.61 -11.53 -12.91
N ARG A 800 6.47 -11.35 -12.24
CA ARG A 800 6.39 -11.17 -10.78
C ARG A 800 6.31 -12.56 -10.14
N ARG A 801 7.13 -12.79 -9.11
CA ARG A 801 7.02 -13.98 -8.24
C ARG A 801 5.86 -13.80 -7.25
N VAL A 802 5.02 -14.83 -7.13
CA VAL A 802 3.73 -14.81 -6.43
C VAL A 802 3.56 -16.17 -5.73
N PRO A 803 3.48 -16.29 -4.38
CA PRO A 803 3.27 -17.58 -3.69
C PRO A 803 2.08 -18.42 -4.25
N ARG A 804 2.11 -19.76 -4.26
CA ARG A 804 1.02 -20.57 -4.89
C ARG A 804 -0.26 -20.62 -4.08
N THR A 805 -0.17 -20.32 -2.81
CA THR A 805 -1.28 -19.91 -1.95
C THR A 805 -1.92 -18.57 -2.33
N LEU A 806 -1.43 -17.87 -3.34
CA LEU A 806 -2.07 -16.67 -3.85
C LEU A 806 -3.14 -17.03 -4.91
N MET A 807 -3.12 -18.27 -5.41
CA MET A 807 -3.80 -18.70 -6.64
C MET A 807 -5.32 -18.51 -6.58
N ASP A 808 -6.02 -19.07 -5.59
CA ASP A 808 -7.49 -19.01 -5.54
C ASP A 808 -8.04 -17.59 -5.44
N ARG A 809 -7.45 -16.70 -4.62
CA ARG A 809 -7.87 -15.29 -4.55
C ARG A 809 -7.40 -14.47 -5.77
N PHE A 810 -6.27 -14.81 -6.40
CA PHE A 810 -5.83 -14.16 -7.65
C PHE A 810 -6.77 -14.50 -8.84
N PHE A 811 -7.48 -15.63 -8.77
CA PHE A 811 -8.48 -16.06 -9.75
C PHE A 811 -9.94 -16.02 -9.25
N SER A 812 -10.18 -15.55 -8.02
CA SER A 812 -11.55 -15.39 -7.51
C SER A 812 -12.22 -14.19 -8.16
N LEU A 813 -13.46 -14.39 -8.61
CA LEU A 813 -14.28 -13.31 -9.13
C LEU A 813 -14.68 -12.40 -7.96
N SER A 814 -14.17 -11.17 -7.94
CA SER A 814 -14.68 -10.11 -7.09
C SER A 814 -16.17 -9.91 -7.38
N ALA A 815 -17.04 -10.55 -6.60
CA ALA A 815 -18.46 -10.31 -6.63
C ALA A 815 -18.68 -8.83 -6.29
N GLY A 816 -19.21 -8.07 -7.25
CA GLY A 816 -19.42 -6.63 -7.09
C GLY A 816 -20.21 -6.35 -5.81
N THR A 817 -19.82 -5.29 -5.10
CA THR A 817 -20.43 -4.87 -3.83
C THR A 817 -21.83 -4.24 -4.04
N SER A 818 -22.76 -5.06 -4.54
CA SER A 818 -24.18 -4.75 -4.72
C SER A 818 -25.01 -5.32 -3.54
N GLY A 819 -24.61 -4.95 -2.33
CA GLY A 819 -25.23 -5.37 -1.08
C GLY A 819 -25.40 -4.21 -0.11
N ALA A 820 -26.32 -3.30 -0.40
CA ALA A 820 -26.76 -2.31 0.59
C ALA A 820 -27.40 -3.06 1.79
N PRO A 821 -26.99 -2.79 3.04
CA PRO A 821 -27.55 -3.50 4.19
C PRO A 821 -29.03 -3.15 4.36
N THR A 822 -29.90 -4.10 4.07
CA THR A 822 -31.32 -4.02 4.39
C THR A 822 -31.49 -4.08 5.90
N HIS A 823 -31.46 -2.91 6.55
CA HIS A 823 -31.83 -2.78 7.95
C HIS A 823 -33.30 -3.19 8.11
N ALA A 824 -33.53 -4.35 8.72
CA ALA A 824 -34.83 -4.71 9.26
C ALA A 824 -35.19 -3.70 10.37
N GLY A 825 -36.06 -2.74 10.04
CA GLY A 825 -36.36 -1.62 10.90
C GLY A 825 -37.03 -2.05 12.21
N LYS A 826 -36.34 -1.86 13.34
CA LYS A 826 -37.03 -1.66 14.62
C LYS A 826 -37.53 -0.22 14.65
N THR A 827 -38.84 -0.06 14.50
CA THR A 827 -39.54 1.22 14.57
C THR A 827 -39.31 1.88 15.93
N ILE A 828 -38.48 2.93 15.97
CA ILE A 828 -38.42 3.86 17.11
C ILE A 828 -39.35 5.02 16.76
N THR A 829 -40.54 4.99 17.34
CA THR A 829 -41.59 5.99 17.10
C THR A 829 -41.17 7.36 17.65
N THR A 830 -41.25 8.39 16.82
CA THR A 830 -40.98 9.78 17.19
C THR A 830 -42.05 10.32 18.15
N THR A 831 -41.66 10.77 19.33
CA THR A 831 -42.56 11.47 20.26
C THR A 831 -42.42 12.99 20.12
N ALA A 832 -43.49 13.66 19.70
CA ALA A 832 -43.56 15.12 19.66
C ALA A 832 -44.72 15.63 20.54
N MET A 833 -44.39 16.58 21.42
CA MET A 833 -45.27 17.52 22.16
C MET A 833 -46.39 16.97 23.06
N VAL A 834 -46.46 17.55 24.27
CA VAL A 834 -47.48 17.30 25.29
C VAL A 834 -48.29 18.57 25.55
N LYS A 835 -49.63 18.49 25.44
CA LYS A 835 -50.65 18.99 26.40
C LYS A 835 -52.05 19.05 25.76
N PRO A 836 -53.15 19.04 26.53
CA PRO A 836 -53.32 18.53 27.90
C PRO A 836 -54.56 17.60 28.08
N GLU A 837 -54.72 17.16 29.34
CA GLU A 837 -56.00 16.94 30.05
C GLU A 837 -56.69 15.55 30.17
N SER A 838 -56.96 15.24 31.44
CA SER A 838 -58.18 14.62 31.98
C SER A 838 -58.33 13.09 32.12
N ALA A 839 -58.08 12.67 33.38
CA ALA A 839 -58.99 11.88 34.23
C ALA A 839 -59.16 10.34 34.03
N VAL A 840 -58.42 9.59 34.85
CA VAL A 840 -58.92 8.63 35.88
C VAL A 840 -60.20 7.83 35.58
N THR A 841 -60.10 6.48 35.51
CA THR A 841 -60.77 5.52 36.43
C THR A 841 -60.42 4.04 36.17
N GLN A 842 -60.29 3.24 37.24
CA GLN A 842 -60.74 1.84 37.48
C GLN A 842 -60.59 0.71 36.39
N ALA A 843 -60.61 -0.60 36.68
CA ALA A 843 -60.23 -1.41 37.87
C ALA A 843 -60.31 -2.93 37.53
N SER A 844 -59.52 -3.75 38.24
CA SER A 844 -59.82 -5.13 38.73
C SER A 844 -60.01 -6.36 37.80
N LYS A 845 -59.33 -7.47 38.20
CA LYS A 845 -59.69 -8.93 38.12
C LYS A 845 -59.83 -9.53 36.70
N GLY A 846 -59.32 -10.73 36.37
CA GLY A 846 -59.34 -12.06 37.02
C GLY A 846 -59.96 -13.06 35.99
N ASP A 847 -59.88 -14.39 36.03
CA ASP A 847 -59.18 -15.39 36.85
C ASP A 847 -59.30 -16.77 36.14
N SER A 848 -58.42 -17.76 36.42
CA SER A 848 -58.55 -19.21 36.10
C SER A 848 -58.58 -19.64 34.59
N SER A 849 -58.41 -20.91 34.14
CA SER A 849 -58.31 -22.22 34.81
C SER A 849 -57.57 -23.30 33.96
N VAL A 850 -56.80 -24.17 34.65
CA VAL A 850 -56.79 -25.67 34.61
C VAL A 850 -56.50 -26.47 33.31
N ALA A 851 -55.42 -27.28 33.30
CA ALA A 851 -55.42 -28.77 33.17
C ALA A 851 -54.02 -29.41 32.86
N LYS A 852 -53.70 -30.50 33.58
CA LYS A 852 -52.75 -31.61 33.28
C LYS A 852 -53.58 -32.92 33.37
N PRO A 853 -53.08 -34.19 33.34
CA PRO A 853 -51.71 -34.73 33.20
C PRO A 853 -51.54 -35.97 32.26
N PHE A 854 -50.31 -36.43 31.99
CA PHE A 854 -49.68 -37.66 32.58
C PHE A 854 -48.32 -38.01 31.92
N ALA A 855 -47.55 -38.88 32.56
CA ALA A 855 -46.17 -39.24 32.19
C ALA A 855 -45.83 -40.73 32.48
N SER A 856 -44.70 -41.21 31.95
CA SER A 856 -43.87 -42.41 32.29
C SER A 856 -43.30 -43.03 31.00
N GLY A 857 -42.20 -43.79 30.97
CA GLY A 857 -41.27 -44.26 32.02
C GLY A 857 -39.90 -44.65 31.40
N ALA A 858 -39.02 -45.37 32.11
CA ALA A 858 -37.60 -45.51 31.73
C ALA A 858 -37.02 -46.95 31.82
N GLN A 859 -35.86 -47.15 31.15
CA GLN A 859 -34.80 -48.20 31.36
C GLN A 859 -35.07 -49.67 30.92
N PRO A 860 -34.04 -50.57 30.80
CA PRO A 860 -32.67 -50.39 30.22
C PRO A 860 -32.04 -51.64 29.48
N MET A 861 -30.80 -51.48 28.95
CA MET A 861 -29.67 -52.47 28.90
C MET A 861 -29.63 -53.68 27.90
N LYS A 862 -28.59 -53.76 27.03
CA LYS A 862 -27.51 -54.81 27.02
C LYS A 862 -26.42 -54.70 25.92
N GLU A 863 -25.29 -55.39 26.14
CA GLU A 863 -24.01 -55.37 25.38
C GLU A 863 -23.92 -56.41 24.24
N ILE A 864 -22.97 -56.23 23.29
CA ILE A 864 -22.06 -57.30 22.77
C ILE A 864 -20.66 -56.68 22.45
N THR A 865 -19.60 -57.41 22.80
CA THR A 865 -18.16 -57.10 22.60
C THR A 865 -17.50 -58.03 21.57
N ILE A 866 -16.46 -57.58 20.85
CA ILE A 866 -15.38 -58.44 20.31
C ILE A 866 -14.02 -57.74 20.51
N ALA A 867 -12.96 -58.51 20.80
CA ALA A 867 -11.67 -58.06 21.32
C ALA A 867 -10.50 -58.13 20.30
N ALA A 868 -9.39 -57.49 20.64
CA ALA A 868 -8.07 -57.64 20.02
C ALA A 868 -7.18 -58.65 20.79
N PRO A 869 -6.01 -59.04 20.25
CA PRO A 869 -4.93 -59.67 21.03
C PRO A 869 -3.67 -58.77 21.18
N ALA A 870 -3.07 -58.82 22.38
CA ALA A 870 -1.73 -58.30 22.74
C ALA A 870 -0.65 -59.42 22.54
N ALA A 871 0.63 -59.37 22.95
CA ALA A 871 1.45 -58.50 23.83
C ALA A 871 2.93 -58.48 23.30
N GLU A 872 3.95 -57.82 23.85
CA GLU A 872 4.66 -57.88 25.16
C GLU A 872 5.62 -56.67 25.30
N ALA A 873 6.34 -56.34 26.40
CA ALA A 873 6.03 -56.27 27.85
C ALA A 873 7.11 -55.36 28.55
N ALA A 874 6.84 -54.84 29.76
CA ALA A 874 7.57 -53.73 30.43
C ALA A 874 8.86 -54.12 31.23
N PRO A 875 9.59 -53.14 31.83
CA PRO A 875 9.28 -52.55 33.17
C PRO A 875 9.36 -50.99 33.21
N VAL A 876 8.48 -50.21 33.88
CA VAL A 876 8.24 -49.96 35.35
C VAL A 876 9.36 -49.13 36.04
N VAL A 877 9.17 -48.02 36.80
CA VAL A 877 8.08 -47.03 37.08
C VAL A 877 8.72 -45.79 37.80
N SER A 878 8.25 -44.56 37.55
CA SER A 878 8.03 -43.52 38.59
C SER A 878 7.08 -42.41 38.07
N LYS A 879 6.19 -41.87 38.93
CA LYS A 879 5.06 -41.00 38.53
C LYS A 879 5.28 -39.51 38.85
N SER A 880 4.79 -38.65 37.96
CA SER A 880 4.10 -37.38 38.30
C SER A 880 2.96 -37.11 37.29
N SER A 881 2.10 -36.13 37.60
CA SER A 881 0.66 -36.06 37.20
C SER A 881 0.37 -35.34 35.84
N PRO A 882 -0.87 -35.40 35.30
CA PRO A 882 -1.12 -35.33 33.84
C PRO A 882 -1.81 -34.07 33.28
N SER A 883 -1.63 -33.85 31.97
CA SER A 883 -2.69 -33.57 30.96
C SER A 883 -2.11 -33.70 29.54
N ASP A 884 -2.87 -33.48 28.45
CA ASP A 884 -3.70 -34.52 27.81
C ASP A 884 -3.67 -34.38 26.26
N PRO A 885 -3.87 -35.45 25.44
CA PRO A 885 -3.22 -35.56 24.12
C PRO A 885 -4.11 -35.63 22.86
N VAL A 886 -5.37 -35.16 22.91
CA VAL A 886 -6.31 -35.29 21.74
C VAL A 886 -6.19 -34.11 20.76
N SER A 887 -5.80 -32.93 21.24
CA SER A 887 -5.87 -31.68 20.49
C SER A 887 -4.65 -31.40 19.59
N GLU A 888 -3.50 -32.05 19.85
CA GLU A 888 -2.31 -31.97 18.97
C GLU A 888 -2.56 -32.49 17.54
N GLY A 889 -3.59 -33.31 17.31
CA GLY A 889 -3.87 -33.93 16.00
C GLY A 889 -4.29 -32.95 14.91
N ILE A 890 -5.21 -32.04 15.20
CA ILE A 890 -5.67 -30.99 14.27
C ILE A 890 -4.55 -29.98 14.04
N VAL A 891 -3.86 -29.58 15.11
CA VAL A 891 -2.71 -28.67 15.04
C VAL A 891 -1.60 -29.22 14.16
N CYS A 892 -1.13 -30.45 14.41
CA CYS A 892 -0.07 -31.07 13.62
C CYS A 892 -0.45 -31.19 12.13
N SER A 893 -1.74 -31.42 11.85
CA SER A 893 -2.27 -31.47 10.48
C SER A 893 -2.28 -30.10 9.80
N CYS A 894 -2.72 -29.05 10.51
CA CYS A 894 -2.68 -27.67 10.03
C CYS A 894 -1.25 -27.19 9.78
N MET A 895 -0.31 -27.50 10.67
CA MET A 895 1.09 -27.09 10.52
C MET A 895 1.78 -27.80 9.36
N LYS A 896 1.51 -29.10 9.15
CA LYS A 896 1.98 -29.81 7.95
C LYS A 896 1.39 -29.22 6.66
N LEU A 897 0.14 -28.76 6.70
CA LEU A 897 -0.48 -28.07 5.58
C LEU A 897 0.21 -26.73 5.32
N ILE A 898 0.35 -25.85 6.32
CA ILE A 898 1.03 -24.54 6.17
C ILE A 898 2.47 -24.72 5.67
N SER A 899 3.20 -25.72 6.18
CA SER A 899 4.58 -26.04 5.78
C SER A 899 4.63 -26.42 4.29
N ARG A 900 3.72 -27.28 3.85
CA ARG A 900 3.58 -27.72 2.45
C ARG A 900 3.22 -26.57 1.49
N GLU A 901 2.45 -25.59 1.96
CA GLU A 901 1.94 -24.50 1.12
C GLU A 901 2.83 -23.24 1.10
N THR A 902 3.58 -22.96 2.19
CA THR A 902 4.59 -21.89 2.25
C THR A 902 5.95 -22.31 1.68
N GLY A 903 6.20 -23.62 1.61
CA GLY A 903 7.48 -24.19 1.19
C GLY A 903 8.50 -24.46 2.29
N LEU A 904 8.14 -24.14 3.52
CA LEU A 904 9.05 -24.13 4.65
C LEU A 904 8.96 -25.49 5.34
N THR A 905 10.08 -26.00 5.88
CA THR A 905 10.02 -27.28 6.61
C THR A 905 9.17 -27.12 7.88
N THR A 906 8.57 -28.20 8.38
CA THR A 906 7.73 -28.12 9.61
C THR A 906 8.52 -27.62 10.82
N ASP A 907 9.83 -27.84 10.80
CA ASP A 907 10.85 -27.37 11.75
C ASP A 907 11.26 -25.88 11.53
N GLN A 908 10.88 -25.27 10.40
CA GLN A 908 10.88 -23.81 10.19
C GLN A 908 9.55 -23.17 10.61
N LEU A 909 8.46 -23.94 10.75
CA LEU A 909 7.24 -23.53 11.45
C LEU A 909 7.39 -23.67 12.97
N GLN A 910 8.45 -23.05 13.48
CA GLN A 910 8.64 -22.79 14.90
C GLN A 910 7.42 -22.03 15.42
N ASP A 911 7.09 -22.24 16.68
CA ASP A 911 5.99 -21.57 17.38
C ASP A 911 6.00 -20.05 17.17
N ASP A 912 7.17 -19.44 17.14
CA ASP A 912 7.31 -18.00 17.06
C ASP A 912 7.30 -17.46 15.61
N ALA A 913 7.35 -18.31 14.57
CA ALA A 913 7.49 -17.84 13.19
C ALA A 913 6.22 -17.14 12.68
N THR A 914 6.36 -15.92 12.14
CA THR A 914 5.21 -15.08 11.77
C THR A 914 4.74 -15.37 10.35
N PHE A 915 3.44 -15.26 10.11
CA PHE A 915 2.88 -15.53 8.78
C PHE A 915 3.55 -14.68 7.69
N VAL A 916 3.70 -13.37 7.88
CA VAL A 916 4.31 -12.48 6.89
C VAL A 916 5.78 -12.84 6.57
N GLU A 917 6.59 -13.20 7.58
CA GLU A 917 7.98 -13.68 7.37
C GLU A 917 8.04 -15.02 6.62
N LEU A 918 7.08 -15.91 6.90
CA LEU A 918 6.87 -17.18 6.19
C LEU A 918 6.32 -16.98 4.75
N GLY A 919 6.24 -15.73 4.27
CA GLY A 919 5.74 -15.35 2.95
C GLY A 919 4.21 -15.29 2.86
N VAL A 920 3.50 -15.45 3.98
CA VAL A 920 2.03 -15.42 4.05
C VAL A 920 1.55 -13.97 4.03
N ASP A 921 1.45 -13.41 2.82
CA ASP A 921 0.79 -12.12 2.61
C ASP A 921 -0.74 -12.23 2.64
N SER A 922 -1.45 -11.10 2.47
CA SER A 922 -2.92 -11.02 2.41
C SER A 922 -3.57 -12.06 1.48
N LEU A 923 -2.86 -12.45 0.44
CA LEU A 923 -3.35 -13.28 -0.64
C LEU A 923 -3.04 -14.77 -0.29
N MET A 924 -1.94 -15.09 0.45
CA MET A 924 -1.62 -16.44 0.98
C MET A 924 -2.47 -16.79 2.20
N SER A 925 -2.76 -15.79 3.03
CA SER A 925 -3.76 -15.88 4.10
C SER A 925 -5.11 -16.43 3.59
N LEU A 926 -5.43 -16.27 2.29
CA LEU A 926 -6.65 -16.81 1.69
C LEU A 926 -6.57 -18.30 1.35
N VAL A 927 -5.55 -18.80 0.67
CA VAL A 927 -5.46 -20.25 0.38
C VAL A 927 -5.15 -21.07 1.62
N LEU A 928 -4.42 -20.54 2.59
CA LEU A 928 -4.29 -21.24 3.88
C LEU A 928 -5.67 -21.42 4.54
N SER A 929 -6.54 -20.42 4.53
CA SER A 929 -7.94 -20.60 4.99
C SER A 929 -8.73 -21.60 4.17
N GLU A 930 -8.65 -21.51 2.84
CA GLU A 930 -9.42 -22.35 1.92
C GLU A 930 -9.02 -23.83 2.03
N LYS A 931 -7.72 -24.12 2.15
CA LYS A 931 -7.23 -25.49 2.34
C LYS A 931 -7.44 -26.04 3.75
N LEU A 932 -7.40 -25.20 4.80
CA LEU A 932 -7.84 -25.64 6.13
C LEU A 932 -9.33 -26.03 6.14
N ARG A 933 -10.17 -25.32 5.37
CA ARG A 933 -11.57 -25.69 5.17
C ARG A 933 -11.73 -26.99 4.38
N ASP A 934 -11.07 -27.13 3.23
CA ASP A 934 -11.36 -28.24 2.33
C ASP A 934 -10.64 -29.55 2.70
N GLU A 935 -9.40 -29.51 3.20
CA GLU A 935 -8.65 -30.71 3.59
C GLU A 935 -8.89 -31.13 5.06
N LEU A 936 -9.21 -30.18 5.95
CA LEU A 936 -9.35 -30.43 7.39
C LEU A 936 -10.75 -30.10 7.96
N SER A 937 -11.70 -29.63 7.12
CA SER A 937 -13.06 -29.23 7.53
C SER A 937 -13.13 -28.06 8.52
N LEU A 938 -12.11 -27.19 8.53
CA LEU A 938 -12.00 -26.05 9.43
C LEU A 938 -12.40 -24.76 8.69
N ASP A 939 -13.64 -24.27 8.87
CA ASP A 939 -14.10 -23.03 8.22
C ASP A 939 -13.49 -21.79 8.90
N ILE A 940 -12.28 -21.47 8.46
CA ILE A 940 -11.44 -20.40 8.96
C ILE A 940 -11.51 -19.22 7.98
N LYS A 941 -11.58 -17.99 8.51
CA LYS A 941 -11.54 -16.77 7.70
C LYS A 941 -10.09 -16.37 7.46
N SER A 942 -9.81 -15.88 6.26
CA SER A 942 -8.45 -15.50 5.86
C SER A 942 -7.84 -14.34 6.63
N SER A 943 -8.67 -13.47 7.19
CA SER A 943 -8.17 -12.45 8.10
C SER A 943 -7.53 -13.07 9.35
N LEU A 944 -7.82 -14.33 9.71
CA LEU A 944 -7.17 -15.02 10.84
C LEU A 944 -5.65 -15.12 10.67
N PHE A 945 -5.11 -15.31 9.46
CA PHE A 945 -3.64 -15.33 9.25
C PHE A 945 -3.01 -13.92 9.27
N LEU A 946 -3.83 -12.88 9.33
CA LEU A 946 -3.45 -11.49 9.56
C LEU A 946 -3.78 -11.04 11.00
N GLU A 947 -4.55 -11.83 11.76
CA GLU A 947 -4.98 -11.59 13.14
C GLU A 947 -4.16 -12.43 14.15
N CYS A 948 -3.78 -13.67 13.79
CA CYS A 948 -2.80 -14.49 14.48
C CYS A 948 -1.40 -13.95 14.16
N SER A 949 -0.63 -13.60 15.19
CA SER A 949 0.73 -13.04 15.03
C SER A 949 1.74 -14.03 14.45
N ASP A 950 1.60 -15.31 14.80
CA ASP A 950 2.57 -16.35 14.54
C ASP A 950 1.93 -17.74 14.51
N ILE A 951 2.75 -18.71 14.13
CA ILE A 951 2.40 -20.12 14.06
C ILE A 951 1.81 -20.61 15.39
N LYS A 952 2.34 -20.20 16.55
CA LYS A 952 1.82 -20.59 17.87
C LYS A 952 0.45 -20.00 18.14
N ALA A 953 0.21 -18.73 17.84
CA ALA A 953 -1.11 -18.13 17.95
C ALA A 953 -2.15 -18.89 17.12
N LEU A 954 -1.77 -19.38 15.94
CA LEU A 954 -2.64 -20.26 15.14
C LEU A 954 -2.75 -21.67 15.72
N LYS A 955 -1.67 -22.27 16.24
CA LYS A 955 -1.71 -23.56 16.97
C LYS A 955 -2.70 -23.46 18.14
N GLU A 956 -2.57 -22.44 18.99
CA GLU A 956 -3.41 -22.21 20.16
C GLU A 956 -4.88 -21.91 19.78
N TRP A 957 -5.12 -21.10 18.74
CA TRP A 957 -6.47 -20.87 18.22
C TRP A 957 -7.11 -22.17 17.68
N LEU A 958 -6.34 -23.00 16.98
CA LEU A 958 -6.81 -24.31 16.50
C LEU A 958 -7.10 -25.30 17.64
N LEU A 959 -6.43 -25.18 18.80
CA LEU A 959 -6.71 -25.95 20.03
C LEU A 959 -7.95 -25.44 20.78
N GLU A 960 -8.29 -24.17 20.62
CA GLU A 960 -9.39 -23.50 21.33
C GLU A 960 -10.74 -23.65 20.60
N TYR A 961 -10.73 -23.65 19.27
CA TYR A 961 -11.95 -23.58 18.45
C TYR A 961 -12.32 -24.87 17.70
N TYR A 962 -11.45 -25.89 17.67
CA TYR A 962 -11.66 -27.15 16.93
C TYR A 962 -11.10 -28.40 17.65
#